data_AF-A0A954VCR4-F1
#
_entry.id   AF-A0A954VCR4-F1
#
_cell.length_a   1.000
_cell.length_b   1.000
_cell.length_c   1.000
_cell.angle_alpha   90.00
_cell.angle_beta   90.00
_cell.angle_gamma   90.00
#
_symmetry.space_group_name_H-M   'P 1'
#
loop_
_entity.id
_entity.type
_entity.pdbx_description
1 polymer ?
#
loop_
_entity_poly.entity_id
_entity_poly.type
_entity_poly.pdbx_seq_one_letter_code
_entity_poly.pdbx_strand_id
1 'polypeptide(L)'
;MSKNLMLRIGNIACAIVLALCAPYDLHADTLVQALQQESVAVLVDAARSTGSPVRGAILFADGKLACSSCHVAGANDQVGPDLAALDESASDTYLAESLLYPSRSIRAGYEQHRILLRDGRTFSGRLVSERDRIIVMRTATDPIRTVSIDVDDIEEKTKLDASAMPDNLIDQLRDRQQFLDLLRYMIHLRDEHHARQSTSGDELHRELPKELLGWVLIEQYHCGACHLDLARDFGFAKSQAPDLTWSNGRLDPSFVREFILDPRASHGDTSMPQLLRHRPQQEAADIATELTHFVMSLGNAEVVRAEIDPLARTRGEELFRVVGCLACHSLAVDNARVGTGVALDHVAEKYNLGSLTEFLEDPQKVRATGRMPNMRLTHWEASDIAAFLLRERPMPVSEFRLESKLVVRGRDQFVRVGCVRCHELPDVVGSDMTQTVANTRFESSRGCLSETAGAWPAYTVTDQQRQAIQAAASMPRRPFNRDEQLQLAMAKFNCVACHERNGWGGVSELDEYFLTTNPNLGPQGRLPPTLTGIGAKLNPKWLRQVLVSGRAIRPYMRTRMPQFGADNVGHLVQLFGEADEDYLPAIEPAIPSPTLLDDKAINTAGFELVSRDGLNCIACHTYQLKAAATMPAVDLTEMYDRLKKNWFIHYMRDPQRLSPRTVMPTFWPNGRAIRPEFLNGDSPLQIEAVWRYLADGRQARAPKGLVQEPMQLLATEEAVMLRRSWPQVGKRGIGVGYPGQVNLVYDAEQMRLAMLWRGPFADPSGVFRSQGHGVARPLGRALFFSNGPDLD
;
A
#
# COMPACT_ATOMS: atom_id res chain seq x y z
N MET A 1 -42.14 -14.59 -74.37
CA MET A 1 -40.95 -14.60 -73.47
C MET A 1 -40.09 -13.38 -73.80
N SER A 2 -39.55 -12.71 -72.78
CA SER A 2 -38.69 -11.51 -72.87
C SER A 2 -39.39 -10.17 -73.17
N LYS A 3 -40.04 -9.57 -72.16
CA LYS A 3 -40.22 -8.10 -71.97
C LYS A 3 -40.87 -7.71 -70.63
N ASN A 4 -41.59 -8.63 -69.96
CA ASN A 4 -42.27 -8.35 -68.67
C ASN A 4 -41.49 -8.68 -67.39
N LEU A 5 -40.26 -9.22 -67.48
CA LEU A 5 -39.44 -9.52 -66.29
C LEU A 5 -38.50 -8.37 -65.89
N MET A 6 -38.14 -7.47 -66.83
CA MET A 6 -37.28 -6.31 -66.54
C MET A 6 -38.01 -5.15 -65.86
N LEU A 7 -39.32 -5.02 -66.01
CA LEU A 7 -40.08 -3.90 -65.41
C LEU A 7 -40.42 -4.10 -63.92
N ARG A 8 -40.35 -5.34 -63.40
CA ARG A 8 -40.60 -5.63 -61.97
C ARG A 8 -39.34 -5.56 -61.10
N ILE A 9 -38.16 -5.65 -61.70
CA ILE A 9 -36.88 -5.55 -60.96
C ILE A 9 -36.46 -4.08 -60.78
N GLY A 10 -36.84 -3.18 -61.71
CA GLY A 10 -36.56 -1.73 -61.59
C GLY A 10 -37.38 -1.01 -60.50
N ASN A 11 -38.64 -1.41 -60.28
CA ASN A 11 -39.50 -0.74 -59.30
C ASN A 11 -39.27 -1.20 -57.85
N ILE A 12 -38.70 -2.40 -57.64
CA ILE A 12 -38.31 -2.87 -56.29
C ILE A 12 -36.96 -2.26 -55.88
N ALA A 13 -36.03 -2.04 -56.82
CA ALA A 13 -34.78 -1.35 -56.55
C ALA A 13 -34.99 0.14 -56.23
N CYS A 14 -35.95 0.81 -56.88
CA CYS A 14 -36.26 2.22 -56.59
C CYS A 14 -36.97 2.41 -55.24
N ALA A 15 -37.85 1.49 -54.84
CA ALA A 15 -38.52 1.54 -53.53
C ALA A 15 -37.57 1.22 -52.35
N ILE A 16 -36.56 0.38 -52.55
CA ILE A 16 -35.55 0.07 -51.51
C ILE A 16 -34.51 1.20 -51.40
N VAL A 17 -34.17 1.88 -52.51
CA VAL A 17 -33.26 3.05 -52.48
C VAL A 17 -33.96 4.30 -51.93
N LEU A 18 -35.27 4.47 -52.13
CA LEU A 18 -36.05 5.57 -51.52
C LEU A 18 -36.44 5.31 -50.06
N ALA A 19 -36.48 4.06 -49.58
CA ALA A 19 -36.67 3.74 -48.16
C ALA A 19 -35.38 3.82 -47.32
N LEU A 20 -34.20 3.87 -47.97
CA LEU A 20 -32.90 4.11 -47.32
C LEU A 20 -32.51 5.60 -47.28
N CYS A 21 -33.38 6.47 -47.80
CA CYS A 21 -33.28 7.92 -47.68
C CYS A 21 -34.56 8.48 -47.04
N ALA A 22 -34.93 7.98 -45.85
CA ALA A 22 -35.60 8.87 -44.92
C ALA A 22 -34.63 10.05 -44.66
N PRO A 23 -35.08 11.30 -44.73
CA PRO A 23 -34.24 12.39 -44.24
C PRO A 23 -33.96 12.06 -42.78
N TYR A 24 -32.70 11.71 -42.46
CA TYR A 24 -32.20 11.93 -41.12
C TYR A 24 -32.50 13.39 -40.83
N ASP A 25 -33.36 13.64 -39.86
CA ASP A 25 -33.62 14.99 -39.39
C ASP A 25 -32.27 15.61 -39.06
N LEU A 26 -31.86 16.56 -39.89
CA LEU A 26 -30.68 17.40 -39.74
C LEU A 26 -30.93 18.40 -38.61
N HIS A 27 -31.10 17.92 -37.37
CA HIS A 27 -31.26 18.75 -36.18
C HIS A 27 -30.74 18.07 -34.89
N ALA A 28 -29.59 17.40 -34.96
CA ALA A 28 -28.79 17.17 -33.76
C ALA A 28 -27.63 18.17 -33.78
N ASP A 29 -27.72 19.22 -32.96
CA ASP A 29 -26.68 20.24 -32.82
C ASP A 29 -25.48 19.70 -32.03
N THR A 30 -25.66 18.59 -31.28
CA THR A 30 -24.62 17.98 -30.46
C THR A 30 -24.61 16.44 -30.52
N LEU A 31 -23.49 15.81 -30.12
CA LEU A 31 -23.30 14.36 -30.19
C LEU A 31 -24.29 13.62 -29.28
N VAL A 32 -24.56 14.14 -28.08
CA VAL A 32 -25.52 13.54 -27.15
C VAL A 32 -26.92 13.56 -27.74
N GLN A 33 -27.32 14.61 -28.46
CA GLN A 33 -28.63 14.66 -29.13
C GLN A 33 -28.72 13.61 -30.25
N ALA A 34 -27.65 13.41 -31.02
CA ALA A 34 -27.60 12.37 -32.04
C ALA A 34 -27.71 10.97 -31.42
N LEU A 35 -27.03 10.72 -30.30
CA LEU A 35 -27.09 9.45 -29.58
C LEU A 35 -28.47 9.22 -28.93
N GLN A 36 -29.12 10.27 -28.44
CA GLN A 36 -30.47 10.21 -27.85
C GLN A 36 -31.57 9.88 -28.88
N GLN A 37 -31.30 10.04 -30.18
CA GLN A 37 -32.21 9.59 -31.26
C GLN A 37 -32.10 8.08 -31.52
N GLU A 38 -31.02 7.44 -31.10
CA GLU A 38 -30.88 5.99 -31.15
C GLU A 38 -31.52 5.34 -29.93
N SER A 39 -32.05 4.12 -30.09
CA SER A 39 -32.53 3.38 -28.93
C SER A 39 -31.36 2.94 -28.06
N VAL A 40 -31.53 3.03 -26.73
CA VAL A 40 -30.50 2.63 -25.76
C VAL A 40 -30.06 1.18 -25.97
N ALA A 41 -31.00 0.29 -26.32
CA ALA A 41 -30.70 -1.11 -26.62
C ALA A 41 -29.70 -1.27 -27.78
N VAL A 42 -29.87 -0.49 -28.86
CA VAL A 42 -28.95 -0.51 -30.01
C VAL A 42 -27.56 -0.01 -29.63
N LEU A 43 -27.49 1.02 -28.78
CA LEU A 43 -26.22 1.55 -28.28
C LEU A 43 -25.50 0.56 -27.36
N VAL A 44 -26.22 -0.13 -26.49
CA VAL A 44 -25.68 -1.18 -25.63
C VAL A 44 -25.14 -2.36 -26.45
N ASP A 45 -25.92 -2.86 -27.41
CA ASP A 45 -25.50 -3.95 -28.29
C ASP A 45 -24.26 -3.56 -29.12
N ALA A 46 -24.24 -2.33 -29.64
CA ALA A 46 -23.10 -1.79 -30.36
C ALA A 46 -21.87 -1.65 -29.44
N ALA A 47 -22.03 -1.22 -28.19
CA ALA A 47 -20.95 -1.11 -27.22
C ALA A 47 -20.37 -2.48 -26.88
N ARG A 48 -21.20 -3.51 -26.66
CA ARG A 48 -20.74 -4.89 -26.40
C ARG A 48 -20.01 -5.50 -27.59
N SER A 49 -20.47 -5.25 -28.82
CA SER A 49 -19.95 -5.87 -30.03
C SER A 49 -18.72 -5.15 -30.62
N THR A 50 -18.70 -3.82 -30.57
CA THR A 50 -17.70 -2.99 -31.27
C THR A 50 -16.91 -2.05 -30.37
N GLY A 51 -17.39 -1.81 -29.15
CA GLY A 51 -16.70 -0.97 -28.16
C GLY A 51 -15.41 -1.63 -27.66
N SER A 52 -14.39 -0.81 -27.38
CA SER A 52 -13.15 -1.23 -26.76
C SER A 52 -13.08 -0.76 -25.30
N PRO A 53 -13.03 -1.67 -24.31
CA PRO A 53 -12.90 -1.26 -22.91
C PRO A 53 -11.57 -0.56 -22.64
N VAL A 54 -10.51 -0.86 -23.42
CA VAL A 54 -9.20 -0.20 -23.28
C VAL A 54 -9.25 1.25 -23.73
N ARG A 55 -9.88 1.55 -24.88
CA ARG A 55 -10.06 2.93 -25.33
C ARG A 55 -11.03 3.69 -24.42
N GLY A 56 -12.08 3.01 -23.95
CA GLY A 56 -13.01 3.57 -22.97
C GLY A 56 -12.35 3.96 -21.66
N ALA A 57 -11.40 3.18 -21.16
CA ALA A 57 -10.63 3.51 -19.95
C ALA A 57 -9.84 4.81 -20.09
N ILE A 58 -9.27 5.07 -21.27
CA ILE A 58 -8.56 6.31 -21.56
C ILE A 58 -9.52 7.50 -21.54
N LEU A 59 -10.70 7.35 -22.15
CA LEU A 59 -11.74 8.38 -22.17
C LEU A 59 -12.29 8.65 -20.76
N PHE A 60 -12.48 7.60 -19.97
CA PHE A 60 -12.93 7.70 -18.58
C PHE A 60 -11.99 8.53 -17.69
N ALA A 61 -10.68 8.44 -17.95
CA ALA A 61 -9.65 9.20 -17.26
C ALA A 61 -9.29 10.54 -17.95
N ASP A 62 -9.92 10.86 -19.08
CA ASP A 62 -9.61 12.08 -19.84
C ASP A 62 -10.06 13.32 -19.06
N GLY A 63 -9.20 14.34 -18.99
CA GLY A 63 -9.46 15.54 -18.18
C GLY A 63 -10.67 16.37 -18.63
N LYS A 64 -11.20 16.17 -19.85
CA LYS A 64 -12.43 16.84 -20.30
C LYS A 64 -13.69 16.17 -19.80
N LEU A 65 -13.66 14.85 -19.62
CA LEU A 65 -14.78 14.06 -19.08
C LEU A 65 -14.68 13.91 -17.55
N ALA A 66 -13.46 13.77 -17.05
CA ALA A 66 -13.09 13.68 -15.64
C ALA A 66 -13.93 12.67 -14.82
N CYS A 67 -14.39 11.57 -15.45
CA CYS A 67 -15.26 10.58 -14.79
C CYS A 67 -14.59 10.00 -13.54
N SER A 68 -13.27 9.76 -13.60
CA SER A 68 -12.47 9.26 -12.47
C SER A 68 -12.40 10.20 -11.26
N SER A 69 -12.75 11.48 -11.40
CA SER A 69 -12.76 12.44 -10.29
C SER A 69 -13.97 12.24 -9.37
N CYS A 70 -15.04 11.62 -9.89
CA CYS A 70 -16.28 11.37 -9.14
C CYS A 70 -16.57 9.86 -8.97
N HIS A 71 -16.00 9.00 -9.83
CA HIS A 71 -16.24 7.56 -9.88
C HIS A 71 -14.93 6.76 -9.75
N VAL A 72 -14.45 6.63 -8.52
CA VAL A 72 -13.28 5.85 -8.09
C VAL A 72 -13.75 4.48 -7.61
N ALA A 73 -13.00 3.42 -7.90
CA ALA A 73 -13.32 2.09 -7.41
C ALA A 73 -12.93 1.90 -5.93
N GLY A 74 -13.81 1.29 -5.14
CA GLY A 74 -13.57 0.84 -3.76
C GLY A 74 -13.77 1.90 -2.67
N ALA A 75 -14.34 3.07 -2.97
CA ALA A 75 -14.57 4.12 -1.98
C ALA A 75 -16.08 4.43 -1.81
N ASN A 76 -16.60 4.23 -0.58
CA ASN A 76 -18.03 4.34 -0.26
C ASN A 76 -18.56 5.77 -0.10
N ASP A 77 -17.70 6.77 -0.21
CA ASP A 77 -18.03 8.14 0.19
C ASP A 77 -17.80 9.17 -0.93
N GLN A 78 -18.02 8.82 -2.20
CA GLN A 78 -17.67 9.69 -3.32
C GLN A 78 -18.78 10.63 -3.77
N VAL A 79 -18.50 11.50 -4.74
CA VAL A 79 -19.51 12.35 -5.39
C VAL A 79 -20.44 11.49 -6.28
N GLY A 80 -19.89 10.51 -7.00
CA GLY A 80 -20.64 9.54 -7.80
C GLY A 80 -20.49 8.10 -7.29
N PRO A 81 -21.36 7.17 -7.72
CA PRO A 81 -21.29 5.78 -7.32
C PRO A 81 -20.03 5.08 -7.80
N ASP A 82 -19.56 4.09 -7.02
CA ASP A 82 -18.54 3.16 -7.49
C ASP A 82 -19.12 2.32 -8.63
N LEU A 83 -18.63 2.58 -9.84
CA LEU A 83 -19.11 1.94 -11.07
C LEU A 83 -18.67 0.47 -11.18
N ALA A 84 -17.64 0.05 -10.44
CA ALA A 84 -17.25 -1.34 -10.38
C ALA A 84 -18.16 -2.13 -9.43
N ALA A 85 -18.54 -1.54 -8.29
CA ALA A 85 -19.36 -2.19 -7.26
C ALA A 85 -20.86 -1.95 -7.40
N LEU A 86 -21.35 -1.65 -8.61
CA LEU A 86 -22.78 -1.54 -8.84
C LEU A 86 -23.44 -2.91 -8.67
N ASP A 87 -24.65 -2.95 -8.10
CA ASP A 87 -25.44 -4.17 -7.97
C ASP A 87 -26.13 -4.58 -9.28
N GLU A 88 -26.79 -5.74 -9.26
CA GLU A 88 -27.51 -6.29 -10.43
C GLU A 88 -28.61 -5.36 -10.99
N SER A 89 -29.03 -4.34 -10.24
CA SER A 89 -30.00 -3.34 -10.71
C SER A 89 -29.41 -2.38 -11.75
N ALA A 90 -28.09 -2.24 -11.79
CA ALA A 90 -27.38 -1.38 -12.74
C ALA A 90 -27.11 -2.10 -14.07
N SER A 91 -28.17 -2.38 -14.83
CA SER A 91 -28.09 -2.98 -16.17
C SER A 91 -27.25 -2.16 -17.17
N ASP A 92 -26.86 -2.74 -18.31
CA ASP A 92 -26.18 -2.00 -19.37
C ASP A 92 -26.99 -0.80 -19.86
N THR A 93 -28.31 -0.99 -19.96
CA THR A 93 -29.28 0.05 -20.27
C THR A 93 -29.20 1.19 -19.25
N TYR A 94 -29.15 0.85 -17.95
CA TYR A 94 -29.00 1.85 -16.90
C TYR A 94 -27.70 2.66 -17.03
N LEU A 95 -26.58 2.01 -17.34
CA LEU A 95 -25.30 2.72 -17.56
C LEU A 95 -25.39 3.66 -18.76
N ALA A 96 -25.96 3.21 -19.87
CA ALA A 96 -26.15 4.02 -21.06
C ALA A 96 -27.12 5.20 -20.83
N GLU A 97 -28.22 4.97 -20.10
CA GLU A 97 -29.17 6.02 -19.73
C GLU A 97 -28.56 7.03 -18.77
N SER A 98 -27.71 6.59 -17.83
CA SER A 98 -27.02 7.48 -16.90
C SER A 98 -26.03 8.42 -17.61
N LEU A 99 -25.42 7.97 -18.72
CA LEU A 99 -24.56 8.80 -19.56
C LEU A 99 -25.35 9.79 -20.42
N LEU A 100 -26.49 9.37 -20.97
CA LEU A 100 -27.31 10.19 -21.88
C LEU A 100 -28.31 11.10 -21.17
N TYR A 101 -28.72 10.73 -19.96
CA TYR A 101 -29.74 11.41 -19.16
C TYR A 101 -29.39 11.40 -17.65
N PRO A 102 -28.32 12.08 -17.22
CA PRO A 102 -27.78 11.96 -15.85
C PRO A 102 -28.76 12.29 -14.73
N SER A 103 -29.71 13.20 -14.97
CA SER A 103 -30.73 13.64 -14.01
C SER A 103 -32.04 12.86 -14.08
N ARG A 104 -32.21 11.92 -15.03
CA ARG A 104 -33.47 11.18 -15.22
C ARG A 104 -33.72 10.12 -14.16
N SER A 105 -32.65 9.47 -13.67
CA SER A 105 -32.71 8.49 -12.60
C SER A 105 -31.45 8.59 -11.74
N ILE A 106 -31.59 9.18 -10.56
CA ILE A 106 -30.48 9.34 -9.60
C ILE A 106 -30.53 8.17 -8.62
N ARG A 107 -29.42 7.45 -8.49
CA ARG A 107 -29.30 6.30 -7.58
C ARG A 107 -29.51 6.73 -6.12
N ALA A 108 -30.24 5.93 -5.35
CA ALA A 108 -30.45 6.18 -3.93
C ALA A 108 -29.11 6.31 -3.18
N GLY A 109 -29.00 7.34 -2.34
CA GLY A 109 -27.77 7.69 -1.62
C GLY A 109 -26.89 8.71 -2.35
N TYR A 110 -27.18 9.02 -3.63
CA TYR A 110 -26.44 9.98 -4.45
C TYR A 110 -27.21 11.26 -4.79
N GLU A 111 -28.37 11.46 -4.16
CA GLU A 111 -29.19 12.63 -4.41
C GLU A 111 -28.55 13.93 -3.89
N GLN A 112 -28.62 14.96 -4.72
CA GLN A 112 -28.09 16.26 -4.39
C GLN A 112 -29.05 17.02 -3.49
N HIS A 113 -28.49 17.69 -2.49
CA HIS A 113 -29.21 18.55 -1.57
C HIS A 113 -28.61 19.95 -1.61
N ARG A 114 -29.47 20.95 -1.50
CA ARG A 114 -29.10 22.34 -1.23
C ARG A 114 -29.46 22.66 0.21
N ILE A 115 -28.49 23.20 0.96
CA ILE A 115 -28.70 23.66 2.33
C ILE A 115 -28.43 25.16 2.37
N LEU A 116 -29.43 25.93 2.79
CA LEU A 116 -29.31 27.35 3.10
C LEU A 116 -29.16 27.50 4.62
N LEU A 117 -28.09 28.16 5.05
CA LEU A 117 -27.87 28.49 6.45
C LEU A 117 -28.50 29.83 6.82
N ARG A 118 -28.82 30.00 8.10
CA ARG A 118 -29.39 31.23 8.68
C ARG A 118 -28.48 32.46 8.52
N ASP A 119 -27.19 32.25 8.27
CA ASP A 119 -26.21 33.31 7.97
C ASP A 119 -26.15 33.69 6.48
N GLY A 120 -27.00 33.08 5.65
CA GLY A 120 -27.11 33.33 4.22
C GLY A 120 -26.17 32.50 3.34
N ARG A 121 -25.30 31.65 3.91
CA ARG A 121 -24.44 30.75 3.11
C ARG A 121 -25.25 29.59 2.53
N THR A 122 -24.93 29.17 1.31
CA THR A 122 -25.57 28.03 0.64
C THR A 122 -24.54 26.96 0.31
N PHE A 123 -24.84 25.71 0.66
CA PHE A 123 -24.08 24.52 0.29
C PHE A 123 -24.88 23.67 -0.68
N SER A 124 -24.22 23.04 -1.65
CA SER A 124 -24.85 22.10 -2.59
C SER A 124 -23.97 20.86 -2.74
N GLY A 125 -24.55 19.68 -2.51
CA GLY A 125 -23.79 18.44 -2.50
C GLY A 125 -24.61 17.22 -2.06
N ARG A 126 -23.95 16.07 -2.04
CA ARG A 126 -24.51 14.79 -1.56
C ARG A 126 -24.49 14.75 -0.04
N LEU A 127 -25.53 14.22 0.58
CA LEU A 127 -25.57 13.98 2.03
C LEU A 127 -24.83 12.66 2.34
N VAL A 128 -23.76 12.74 3.14
CA VAL A 128 -22.90 11.61 3.53
C VAL A 128 -23.45 10.93 4.77
N SER A 129 -23.82 11.74 5.78
CA SER A 129 -24.43 11.27 7.01
C SER A 129 -25.24 12.37 7.67
N GLU A 130 -26.27 11.98 8.41
CA GLU A 130 -27.08 12.86 9.25
C GLU A 130 -27.31 12.13 10.57
N ARG A 131 -26.51 12.48 11.58
CA ARG A 131 -26.52 11.86 12.92
C ARG A 131 -26.18 12.92 13.96
N ASP A 132 -26.74 12.79 15.16
CA ASP A 132 -26.36 13.60 16.33
C ASP A 132 -26.35 15.13 16.08
N ARG A 133 -27.37 15.63 15.37
CA ARG A 133 -27.55 17.06 14.98
C ARG A 133 -26.51 17.64 14.03
N ILE A 134 -25.68 16.82 13.41
CA ILE A 134 -24.73 17.24 12.38
C ILE A 134 -25.10 16.62 11.02
N ILE A 135 -25.17 17.45 9.99
CA ILE A 135 -25.25 17.03 8.59
C ILE A 135 -23.87 17.13 7.97
N VAL A 136 -23.38 16.01 7.44
CA VAL A 136 -22.14 15.95 6.68
C VAL A 136 -22.48 15.89 5.19
N MET A 137 -21.97 16.85 4.43
CA MET A 137 -22.18 16.95 2.99
C MET A 137 -20.88 16.81 2.22
N ARG A 138 -20.98 16.31 0.99
CA ARG A 138 -19.89 16.29 0.01
C ARG A 138 -20.24 17.15 -1.18
N THR A 139 -19.42 18.15 -1.46
CA THR A 139 -19.66 19.03 -2.60
C THR A 139 -18.98 18.50 -3.85
N ALA A 140 -19.53 18.83 -5.03
CA ALA A 140 -18.89 18.48 -6.30
C ALA A 140 -17.62 19.30 -6.57
N THR A 141 -17.44 20.44 -5.86
CA THR A 141 -16.30 21.36 -6.03
C THR A 141 -15.06 20.95 -5.25
N ASP A 142 -15.22 20.17 -4.17
CA ASP A 142 -14.13 19.57 -3.41
C ASP A 142 -14.45 18.09 -3.13
N PRO A 143 -14.13 17.18 -4.07
CA PRO A 143 -14.48 15.75 -3.96
C PRO A 143 -13.72 15.02 -2.82
N ILE A 144 -12.79 15.71 -2.13
CA ILE A 144 -11.94 15.13 -1.08
C ILE A 144 -12.41 15.54 0.32
N ARG A 145 -12.95 16.75 0.50
CA ARG A 145 -13.35 17.27 1.82
C ARG A 145 -14.86 17.29 2.01
N THR A 146 -15.31 16.86 3.19
CA THR A 146 -16.69 17.02 3.62
C THR A 146 -16.91 18.35 4.33
N VAL A 147 -18.12 18.88 4.20
CA VAL A 147 -18.61 20.03 4.96
C VAL A 147 -19.53 19.51 6.05
N SER A 148 -19.21 19.80 7.31
CA SER A 148 -20.08 19.52 8.45
C SER A 148 -20.90 20.76 8.80
N ILE A 149 -22.20 20.60 8.95
CA ILE A 149 -23.18 21.67 9.20
C ILE A 149 -24.00 21.27 10.42
N ASP A 150 -24.11 22.16 11.41
CA ASP A 150 -25.03 21.97 12.52
C ASP A 150 -26.47 22.19 12.04
N VAL A 151 -27.38 21.29 12.40
CA VAL A 151 -28.80 21.37 12.01
C VAL A 151 -29.45 22.66 12.51
N ASP A 152 -29.00 23.22 13.64
CA ASP A 152 -29.56 24.46 14.20
C ASP A 152 -29.22 25.69 13.33
N ASP A 153 -28.13 25.64 12.58
CA ASP A 153 -27.71 26.68 11.64
C ASP A 153 -28.47 26.63 10.30
N ILE A 154 -29.29 25.59 10.07
CA ILE A 154 -30.02 25.40 8.82
C ILE A 154 -31.32 26.22 8.81
N GLU A 155 -31.48 27.01 7.76
CA GLU A 155 -32.73 27.71 7.43
C GLU A 155 -33.61 26.87 6.49
N GLU A 156 -33.02 26.29 5.44
CA GLU A 156 -33.74 25.47 4.46
C GLU A 156 -32.87 24.31 3.95
N LYS A 157 -33.48 23.12 3.76
CA LYS A 157 -32.87 21.94 3.13
C LYS A 157 -33.79 21.46 2.01
N THR A 158 -33.29 21.48 0.77
CA THR A 158 -34.06 21.15 -0.44
C THR A 158 -33.36 20.04 -1.21
N LYS A 159 -34.06 18.96 -1.56
CA LYS A 159 -33.57 17.94 -2.49
C LYS A 159 -33.63 18.50 -3.92
N LEU A 160 -32.56 18.34 -4.68
CA LEU A 160 -32.46 18.80 -6.06
C LEU A 160 -32.82 17.67 -7.03
N ASP A 161 -33.54 18.02 -8.10
CA ASP A 161 -33.86 17.09 -9.20
C ASP A 161 -32.68 16.88 -10.16
N ALA A 162 -31.67 17.76 -10.10
CA ALA A 162 -30.47 17.68 -10.93
C ALA A 162 -29.40 16.78 -10.30
N SER A 163 -28.76 15.95 -11.13
CA SER A 163 -27.61 15.12 -10.73
C SER A 163 -26.34 15.94 -10.51
N ALA A 164 -25.39 15.38 -9.76
CA ALA A 164 -24.02 15.92 -9.71
C ALA A 164 -23.25 15.66 -11.03
N MET A 165 -23.67 14.66 -11.81
CA MET A 165 -23.12 14.41 -13.12
C MET A 165 -23.66 15.45 -14.13
N PRO A 166 -22.80 16.23 -14.80
CA PRO A 166 -23.25 17.30 -15.70
C PRO A 166 -24.04 16.78 -16.90
N ASP A 167 -25.08 17.52 -17.29
CA ASP A 167 -25.75 17.30 -18.57
C ASP A 167 -24.79 17.59 -19.74
N ASN A 168 -25.03 16.92 -20.88
CA ASN A 168 -24.24 17.07 -22.11
C ASN A 168 -22.74 16.74 -21.97
N LEU A 169 -22.33 16.03 -20.91
CA LEU A 169 -20.94 15.61 -20.71
C LEU A 169 -20.40 14.81 -21.91
N ILE A 170 -21.27 14.05 -22.57
CA ILE A 170 -20.94 13.21 -23.74
C ILE A 170 -20.56 14.04 -24.97
N ASP A 171 -20.91 15.32 -25.04
CA ASP A 171 -20.50 16.20 -26.15
C ASP A 171 -19.00 16.51 -26.17
N GLN A 172 -18.26 16.14 -25.11
CA GLN A 172 -16.80 16.20 -25.09
C GLN A 172 -16.14 15.07 -25.90
N LEU A 173 -16.90 14.03 -26.25
CA LEU A 173 -16.44 12.95 -27.10
C LEU A 173 -16.42 13.37 -28.56
N ARG A 174 -15.49 12.79 -29.33
CA ARG A 174 -15.31 13.12 -30.75
C ARG A 174 -16.43 12.58 -31.62
N ASP A 175 -16.88 11.37 -31.34
CA ASP A 175 -17.79 10.62 -32.19
C ASP A 175 -18.51 9.51 -31.39
N ARG A 176 -19.48 8.89 -32.06
CA ARG A 176 -20.25 7.75 -31.54
C ARG A 176 -19.36 6.59 -31.11
N GLN A 177 -18.23 6.31 -31.77
CA GLN A 177 -17.37 5.18 -31.41
C GLN A 177 -16.71 5.38 -30.05
N GLN A 178 -16.30 6.61 -29.73
CA GLN A 178 -15.77 6.93 -28.40
C GLN A 178 -16.83 6.75 -27.30
N PHE A 179 -18.10 7.06 -27.57
CA PHE A 179 -19.20 6.77 -26.64
C PHE A 179 -19.35 5.27 -26.40
N LEU A 180 -19.34 4.46 -27.47
CA LEU A 180 -19.41 3.00 -27.36
C LEU A 180 -18.23 2.41 -26.59
N ASP A 181 -17.03 2.95 -26.80
CA ASP A 181 -15.83 2.54 -26.07
C ASP A 181 -15.95 2.85 -24.58
N LEU A 182 -16.40 4.06 -24.21
CA LEU A 182 -16.62 4.48 -22.83
C LEU A 182 -17.69 3.62 -22.13
N LEU A 183 -18.84 3.42 -22.79
CA LEU A 183 -19.91 2.56 -22.27
C LEU A 183 -19.43 1.11 -22.11
N ARG A 184 -18.66 0.58 -23.07
CA ARG A 184 -18.09 -0.77 -23.00
C ARG A 184 -17.13 -0.91 -21.83
N TYR A 185 -16.35 0.12 -21.52
CA TYR A 185 -15.46 0.11 -20.35
C TYR A 185 -16.23 0.05 -19.04
N MET A 186 -17.30 0.85 -18.87
CA MET A 186 -18.14 0.81 -17.67
C MET A 186 -18.83 -0.54 -17.48
N ILE A 187 -19.36 -1.12 -18.56
CA ILE A 187 -19.92 -2.47 -18.57
C ILE A 187 -18.85 -3.49 -18.15
N HIS A 188 -17.65 -3.39 -18.71
CA HIS A 188 -16.54 -4.29 -18.38
C HIS A 188 -16.10 -4.17 -16.91
N LEU A 189 -16.05 -2.96 -16.34
CA LEU A 189 -15.73 -2.74 -14.93
C LEU A 189 -16.72 -3.44 -13.99
N ARG A 190 -18.02 -3.31 -14.26
CA ARG A 190 -19.08 -3.97 -13.49
C ARG A 190 -19.04 -5.49 -13.66
N ASP A 191 -18.95 -5.98 -14.90
CA ASP A 191 -18.93 -7.41 -15.22
C ASP A 191 -17.72 -8.11 -14.57
N GLU A 192 -16.53 -7.49 -14.60
CA GLU A 192 -15.32 -7.98 -13.93
C GLU A 192 -15.47 -8.04 -12.41
N HIS A 193 -16.12 -7.03 -11.82
CA HIS A 193 -16.36 -7.00 -10.37
C HIS A 193 -17.34 -8.08 -9.94
N HIS A 194 -18.46 -8.27 -10.65
CA HIS A 194 -19.39 -9.37 -10.38
C HIS A 194 -18.79 -10.74 -10.64
N ALA A 195 -17.96 -10.90 -11.68
CA ALA A 195 -17.21 -12.13 -11.92
C ALA A 195 -16.26 -12.43 -10.75
N ARG A 196 -15.60 -11.40 -10.20
CA ARG A 196 -14.79 -11.54 -8.98
C ARG A 196 -15.65 -11.90 -7.76
N GLN A 197 -16.82 -11.29 -7.61
CA GLN A 197 -17.74 -11.55 -6.49
C GLN A 197 -18.35 -12.96 -6.53
N SER A 198 -18.71 -13.46 -7.72
CA SER A 198 -19.25 -14.81 -7.89
C SER A 198 -18.19 -15.90 -7.68
N THR A 199 -16.91 -15.58 -7.88
CA THR A 199 -15.77 -16.41 -7.44
C THR A 199 -15.34 -16.17 -5.99
N SER A 200 -15.80 -15.09 -5.33
CA SER A 200 -15.33 -14.69 -3.99
C SER A 200 -16.23 -15.15 -2.84
N GLY A 201 -17.27 -15.93 -3.11
CA GLY A 201 -18.12 -16.50 -2.06
C GLY A 201 -17.43 -17.60 -1.24
N ASP A 202 -16.47 -18.32 -1.82
CA ASP A 202 -15.85 -19.50 -1.18
C ASP A 202 -14.32 -19.62 -1.35
N GLU A 203 -13.64 -18.80 -2.18
CA GLU A 203 -12.20 -18.99 -2.48
C GLU A 203 -11.27 -17.84 -2.04
N LEU A 204 -11.77 -16.70 -1.54
CA LEU A 204 -10.93 -15.50 -1.36
C LEU A 204 -10.15 -15.38 -0.03
N HIS A 205 -10.21 -16.39 0.84
CA HIS A 205 -9.34 -16.49 2.00
C HIS A 205 -8.92 -17.95 2.19
N ARG A 206 -7.95 -18.44 1.41
CA ARG A 206 -7.22 -19.64 1.85
C ARG A 206 -6.47 -19.28 3.12
N GLU A 207 -7.07 -19.53 4.26
CA GLU A 207 -6.37 -19.47 5.54
C GLU A 207 -5.23 -20.48 5.55
N LEU A 208 -4.19 -20.19 6.34
CA LEU A 208 -3.10 -21.13 6.53
C LEU A 208 -3.67 -22.45 7.10
N PRO A 209 -3.35 -23.63 6.52
CA PRO A 209 -3.81 -24.90 7.06
C PRO A 209 -3.54 -25.01 8.56
N LYS A 210 -4.50 -25.54 9.32
CA LYS A 210 -4.47 -25.57 10.79
C LYS A 210 -3.20 -26.22 11.33
N GLU A 211 -2.68 -27.21 10.64
CA GLU A 211 -1.43 -27.90 10.96
C GLU A 211 -0.22 -26.96 10.84
N LEU A 212 -0.14 -26.18 9.76
CA LEU A 212 0.94 -25.21 9.57
C LEU A 212 0.80 -24.03 10.53
N LEU A 213 -0.43 -23.60 10.85
CA LEU A 213 -0.66 -22.62 11.91
C LEU A 213 -0.15 -23.13 13.26
N GLY A 214 -0.38 -24.41 13.58
CA GLY A 214 0.16 -25.05 14.77
C GLY A 214 1.69 -25.02 14.81
N TRP A 215 2.36 -25.19 13.66
CA TRP A 215 3.82 -25.08 13.56
C TRP A 215 4.33 -23.66 13.78
N VAL A 216 3.64 -22.64 13.26
CA VAL A 216 3.96 -21.23 13.56
C VAL A 216 3.88 -20.98 15.08
N LEU A 217 2.87 -21.54 15.75
CA LEU A 217 2.71 -21.42 17.21
C LEU A 217 3.80 -22.19 17.98
N ILE A 218 4.15 -23.40 17.55
CA ILE A 218 5.25 -24.21 18.14
C ILE A 218 6.57 -23.43 18.12
N GLU A 219 6.87 -22.73 17.02
CA GLU A 219 8.03 -21.86 16.94
C GLU A 219 7.89 -20.61 17.81
N GLN A 220 6.72 -19.94 17.78
CA GLN A 220 6.45 -18.73 18.55
C GLN A 220 6.58 -18.94 20.06
N TYR A 221 6.15 -20.09 20.57
CA TYR A 221 6.28 -20.46 21.99
C TYR A 221 7.63 -21.12 22.33
N HIS A 222 8.54 -21.24 21.36
CA HIS A 222 9.87 -21.82 21.53
C HIS A 222 9.82 -23.26 22.09
N CYS A 223 8.84 -24.08 21.68
CA CYS A 223 8.70 -25.44 22.22
C CYS A 223 9.96 -26.30 21.99
N GLY A 224 10.70 -26.03 20.91
CA GLY A 224 11.98 -26.69 20.59
C GLY A 224 13.10 -26.45 21.60
N ALA A 225 12.99 -25.46 22.49
CA ALA A 225 13.96 -25.25 23.58
C ALA A 225 13.94 -26.40 24.61
N CYS A 226 12.82 -27.12 24.70
CA CYS A 226 12.64 -28.27 25.59
C CYS A 226 12.45 -29.58 24.83
N HIS A 227 11.76 -29.54 23.68
CA HIS A 227 11.44 -30.68 22.86
C HIS A 227 12.39 -30.77 21.66
N LEU A 228 13.62 -31.23 21.92
CA LEU A 228 14.69 -31.28 20.91
C LEU A 228 14.36 -32.20 19.71
N ASP A 229 13.38 -33.10 19.84
CA ASP A 229 12.90 -33.91 18.72
C ASP A 229 12.19 -33.07 17.64
N LEU A 230 11.57 -31.94 18.01
CA LEU A 230 10.94 -31.05 17.04
C LEU A 230 11.97 -30.42 16.09
N ALA A 231 13.09 -29.91 16.62
CA ALA A 231 14.13 -29.30 15.81
C ALA A 231 14.80 -30.33 14.89
N ARG A 232 15.09 -31.53 15.42
CA ARG A 232 15.72 -32.62 14.66
C ARG A 232 14.82 -33.15 13.55
N ASP A 233 13.55 -33.40 13.83
CA ASP A 233 12.67 -34.13 12.92
C ASP A 233 12.10 -33.22 11.81
N PHE A 234 12.01 -31.91 12.05
CA PHE A 234 11.42 -30.93 11.12
C PHE A 234 12.41 -29.91 10.55
N GLY A 235 13.65 -29.84 11.06
CA GLY A 235 14.75 -29.08 10.45
C GLY A 235 14.74 -27.57 10.70
N PHE A 236 14.10 -27.10 11.77
CA PHE A 236 14.06 -25.67 12.10
C PHE A 236 15.20 -25.23 13.02
N ALA A 237 15.66 -23.99 12.79
CA ALA A 237 16.62 -23.33 13.67
C ALA A 237 15.99 -23.01 15.03
N LYS A 238 16.78 -23.11 16.10
CA LYS A 238 16.37 -22.76 17.46
C LYS A 238 16.03 -21.26 17.52
N SER A 239 14.76 -20.92 17.69
CA SER A 239 14.33 -19.54 17.99
C SER A 239 14.92 -19.11 19.34
N GLN A 240 15.52 -17.93 19.42
CA GLN A 240 16.15 -17.38 20.62
C GLN A 240 15.22 -16.43 21.38
N ALA A 241 15.21 -16.52 22.70
CA ALA A 241 14.53 -15.54 23.54
C ALA A 241 15.29 -14.19 23.54
N PRO A 242 14.68 -13.09 24.02
CA PRO A 242 15.35 -11.79 24.05
C PRO A 242 16.69 -11.81 24.81
N ASP A 243 17.65 -11.02 24.31
CA ASP A 243 18.93 -10.76 24.99
C ASP A 243 18.68 -9.92 26.25
N LEU A 244 18.98 -10.52 27.41
CA LEU A 244 18.74 -9.89 28.71
C LEU A 244 19.83 -8.91 29.12
N THR A 245 20.98 -8.86 28.46
CA THR A 245 22.02 -7.85 28.74
C THR A 245 21.57 -6.43 28.37
N TRP A 246 20.54 -6.32 27.53
CA TRP A 246 19.93 -5.04 27.16
C TRP A 246 19.08 -4.42 28.29
N SER A 247 18.77 -5.16 29.36
CA SER A 247 17.68 -4.82 30.29
C SER A 247 17.91 -3.59 31.20
N ASN A 248 19.04 -3.51 31.91
CA ASN A 248 19.26 -2.46 32.90
C ASN A 248 19.31 -1.06 32.26
N GLY A 249 18.72 -0.07 32.93
CA GLY A 249 18.58 1.31 32.41
C GLY A 249 17.51 1.48 31.33
N ARG A 250 16.94 0.37 30.83
CA ARG A 250 16.02 0.36 29.68
C ARG A 250 14.65 -0.24 29.98
N LEU A 251 14.53 -1.07 31.02
CA LEU A 251 13.27 -1.65 31.48
C LEU A 251 12.95 -1.18 32.89
N ASP A 252 11.66 -1.01 33.20
CA ASP A 252 11.23 -0.77 34.57
C ASP A 252 11.41 -2.03 35.44
N PRO A 253 12.16 -1.97 36.57
CA PRO A 253 12.39 -3.14 37.42
C PRO A 253 11.13 -3.71 38.06
N SER A 254 10.14 -2.88 38.35
CA SER A 254 8.85 -3.31 38.91
C SER A 254 8.07 -4.11 37.87
N PHE A 255 8.05 -3.64 36.62
CA PHE A 255 7.51 -4.41 35.50
C PHE A 255 8.23 -5.74 35.33
N VAL A 256 9.57 -5.76 35.38
CA VAL A 256 10.35 -7.01 35.25
C VAL A 256 9.98 -8.01 36.33
N ARG A 257 9.83 -7.57 37.59
CA ARG A 257 9.41 -8.43 38.70
C ARG A 257 8.02 -9.01 38.48
N GLU A 258 7.03 -8.18 38.14
CA GLU A 258 5.67 -8.64 37.89
C GLU A 258 5.60 -9.57 36.67
N PHE A 259 6.34 -9.25 35.60
CA PHE A 259 6.42 -10.08 34.39
C PHE A 259 7.07 -11.44 34.65
N ILE A 260 8.06 -11.55 35.54
CA ILE A 260 8.66 -12.84 35.92
C ILE A 260 7.66 -13.67 36.76
N LEU A 261 6.92 -13.01 37.65
CA LEU A 261 5.95 -13.65 38.54
C LEU A 261 4.73 -14.19 37.76
N ASP A 262 4.17 -13.35 36.90
CA ASP A 262 3.03 -13.69 36.04
C ASP A 262 3.10 -12.93 34.70
N PRO A 263 3.79 -13.51 33.69
CA PRO A 263 3.91 -12.89 32.38
C PRO A 263 2.55 -12.57 31.74
N ARG A 264 1.53 -13.39 32.01
CA ARG A 264 0.19 -13.26 31.41
C ARG A 264 -0.55 -12.07 31.98
N ALA A 265 -0.45 -11.84 33.30
CA ALA A 265 -1.08 -10.71 33.95
C ALA A 265 -0.53 -9.38 33.42
N SER A 266 0.76 -9.31 33.11
CA SER A 266 1.39 -8.10 32.54
C SER A 266 1.19 -7.98 31.03
N HIS A 267 1.16 -9.09 30.28
CA HIS A 267 1.06 -9.11 28.83
C HIS A 267 0.30 -10.35 28.34
N GLY A 268 -0.99 -10.20 28.01
CA GLY A 268 -1.87 -11.32 27.65
C GLY A 268 -1.35 -12.23 26.53
N ASP A 269 -0.68 -11.66 25.52
CA ASP A 269 -0.21 -12.37 24.31
C ASP A 269 1.29 -12.73 24.36
N THR A 270 1.87 -12.87 25.55
CA THR A 270 3.32 -13.10 25.70
C THR A 270 3.70 -14.54 25.33
N SER A 271 4.86 -14.72 24.70
CA SER A 271 5.45 -16.04 24.47
C SER A 271 6.27 -16.57 25.65
N MET A 272 6.52 -15.75 26.68
CA MET A 272 7.21 -16.18 27.89
C MET A 272 6.25 -16.98 28.78
N PRO A 273 6.57 -18.24 29.13
CA PRO A 273 5.71 -19.05 29.99
C PRO A 273 5.83 -18.60 31.45
N GLN A 274 4.77 -18.82 32.22
CA GLN A 274 4.81 -18.70 33.68
C GLN A 274 5.51 -19.93 34.26
N LEU A 275 6.68 -19.71 34.88
CA LEU A 275 7.50 -20.79 35.44
C LEU A 275 7.26 -21.02 36.94
N LEU A 276 6.78 -20.00 37.65
CA LEU A 276 6.66 -20.02 39.11
C LEU A 276 5.26 -20.44 39.61
N ARG A 277 4.31 -20.74 38.71
CA ARG A 277 2.90 -21.04 39.03
C ARG A 277 2.70 -22.17 40.05
N HIS A 278 3.58 -23.15 40.05
CA HIS A 278 3.49 -24.34 40.92
C HIS A 278 4.10 -24.12 42.32
N ARG A 279 4.68 -22.95 42.58
CA ARG A 279 5.31 -22.60 43.86
C ARG A 279 4.31 -21.88 44.78
N PRO A 280 4.46 -21.98 46.11
CA PRO A 280 3.76 -21.11 47.05
C PRO A 280 3.95 -19.63 46.71
N GLN A 281 2.90 -18.82 46.89
CA GLN A 281 2.88 -17.41 46.46
C GLN A 281 4.06 -16.59 46.99
N GLN A 282 4.42 -16.74 48.27
CA GLN A 282 5.54 -16.00 48.87
C GLN A 282 6.89 -16.45 48.27
N GLU A 283 7.10 -17.76 48.10
CA GLU A 283 8.32 -18.29 47.50
C GLU A 283 8.49 -17.81 46.05
N ALA A 284 7.39 -17.79 45.28
CA ALA A 284 7.39 -17.25 43.92
C ALA A 284 7.76 -15.75 43.89
N ALA A 285 7.22 -14.96 44.82
CA ALA A 285 7.51 -13.53 44.93
C ALA A 285 8.98 -13.26 45.31
N ASP A 286 9.54 -14.06 46.22
CA ASP A 286 10.95 -13.96 46.62
C ASP A 286 11.87 -14.32 45.44
N ILE A 287 11.59 -15.43 44.73
CA ILE A 287 12.34 -15.84 43.54
C ILE A 287 12.25 -14.78 42.44
N ALA A 288 11.06 -14.23 42.16
CA ALA A 288 10.89 -13.18 41.16
C ALA A 288 11.70 -11.93 41.51
N THR A 289 11.79 -11.58 42.79
CA THR A 289 12.61 -10.47 43.28
C THR A 289 14.10 -10.75 43.07
N GLU A 290 14.60 -11.92 43.49
CA GLU A 290 15.99 -12.35 43.27
C GLU A 290 16.36 -12.32 41.78
N LEU A 291 15.52 -12.89 40.92
CA LEU A 291 15.71 -12.89 39.47
C LEU A 291 15.73 -11.47 38.89
N THR A 292 14.87 -10.57 39.38
CA THR A 292 14.84 -9.16 38.93
C THR A 292 16.17 -8.49 39.21
N HIS A 293 16.73 -8.63 40.42
CA HIS A 293 18.06 -8.10 40.74
C HIS A 293 19.14 -8.66 39.82
N PHE A 294 19.11 -9.96 39.53
CA PHE A 294 20.07 -10.56 38.61
C PHE A 294 19.92 -10.00 37.18
N VAL A 295 18.72 -9.98 36.60
CA VAL A 295 18.49 -9.47 35.23
C VAL A 295 18.84 -7.99 35.11
N MET A 296 18.49 -7.19 36.12
CA MET A 296 18.89 -5.78 36.17
C MET A 296 20.39 -5.57 36.39
N SER A 297 21.14 -6.57 36.85
CA SER A 297 22.61 -6.48 36.94
C SER A 297 23.34 -6.75 35.63
N LEU A 298 22.66 -7.36 34.64
CA LEU A 298 23.27 -7.75 33.37
C LEU A 298 23.52 -6.59 32.41
N GLY A 299 22.76 -5.50 32.55
CA GLY A 299 22.94 -4.30 31.75
C GLY A 299 23.71 -3.21 32.50
N ASN A 300 24.20 -2.22 31.75
CA ASN A 300 25.01 -1.13 32.27
C ASN A 300 24.58 0.25 31.74
N ALA A 301 23.39 0.37 31.15
CA ALA A 301 22.93 1.65 30.63
C ALA A 301 22.50 2.60 31.74
N GLU A 302 22.81 3.89 31.57
CA GLU A 302 22.30 4.93 32.45
C GLU A 302 20.81 5.14 32.23
N VAL A 303 20.08 5.40 33.32
CA VAL A 303 18.65 5.74 33.25
C VAL A 303 18.53 7.18 32.74
N VAL A 304 18.20 7.35 31.46
CA VAL A 304 17.94 8.66 30.86
C VAL A 304 16.47 9.03 31.06
N ARG A 305 16.23 10.17 31.71
CA ARG A 305 14.89 10.77 31.81
C ARG A 305 14.69 11.76 30.68
N ALA A 306 13.59 11.63 29.96
CA ALA A 306 13.18 12.57 28.94
C ALA A 306 11.69 12.88 29.09
N GLU A 307 11.35 14.15 28.98
CA GLU A 307 9.95 14.59 28.92
C GLU A 307 9.37 14.30 27.53
N ILE A 308 8.08 13.97 27.50
CA ILE A 308 7.37 13.70 26.25
C ILE A 308 6.81 15.02 25.73
N ASP A 309 7.30 15.47 24.57
CA ASP A 309 6.73 16.61 23.83
C ASP A 309 5.33 16.25 23.29
N PRO A 310 4.27 17.01 23.63
CA PRO A 310 2.93 16.78 23.10
C PRO A 310 2.85 16.78 21.56
N LEU A 311 3.68 17.59 20.87
CA LEU A 311 3.71 17.60 19.41
C LEU A 311 4.33 16.31 18.83
N ALA A 312 5.31 15.73 19.53
CA ALA A 312 5.89 14.43 19.18
C ALA A 312 4.86 13.30 19.22
N ARG A 313 3.92 13.35 20.17
CA ARG A 313 2.82 12.38 20.27
C ARG A 313 1.93 12.39 19.03
N THR A 314 1.50 13.57 18.57
CA THR A 314 0.63 13.69 17.39
C THR A 314 1.33 13.20 16.12
N ARG A 315 2.60 13.58 15.93
CA ARG A 315 3.41 13.09 14.80
C ARG A 315 3.62 11.57 14.88
N GLY A 316 3.87 11.05 16.08
CA GLY A 316 4.04 9.63 16.36
C GLY A 316 2.81 8.80 16.01
N GLU A 317 1.61 9.31 16.30
CA GLU A 317 0.36 8.66 15.92
C GLU A 317 0.20 8.58 14.40
N GLU A 318 0.39 9.70 13.67
CA GLU A 318 0.33 9.69 12.20
C GLU A 318 1.34 8.70 11.64
N LEU A 319 2.59 8.75 12.11
CA LEU A 319 3.64 7.84 11.69
C LEU A 319 3.25 6.38 11.93
N PHE A 320 2.77 6.03 13.12
CA PHE A 320 2.36 4.66 13.46
C PHE A 320 1.33 4.11 12.47
N ARG A 321 0.35 4.92 12.06
CA ARG A 321 -0.69 4.52 11.11
C ARG A 321 -0.14 4.33 9.69
N VAL A 322 0.72 5.23 9.22
CA VAL A 322 1.13 5.24 7.80
C VAL A 322 2.37 4.39 7.49
N VAL A 323 3.27 4.16 8.45
CA VAL A 323 4.51 3.39 8.21
C VAL A 323 4.25 1.88 8.14
N GLY A 324 3.11 1.42 8.66
CA GLY A 324 2.64 0.03 8.57
C GLY A 324 2.53 -0.73 9.91
N CYS A 325 2.60 -0.05 11.06
CA CYS A 325 2.53 -0.73 12.37
C CYS A 325 1.20 -1.47 12.58
N LEU A 326 0.10 -0.96 12.01
CA LEU A 326 -1.25 -1.56 12.11
C LEU A 326 -1.39 -2.94 11.45
N ALA A 327 -0.44 -3.34 10.60
CA ALA A 327 -0.41 -4.68 10.01
C ALA A 327 -0.03 -5.78 11.01
N CYS A 328 0.61 -5.40 12.13
CA CYS A 328 1.06 -6.35 13.17
C CYS A 328 0.57 -5.97 14.58
N HIS A 329 0.09 -4.74 14.77
CA HIS A 329 -0.35 -4.23 16.06
C HIS A 329 -1.75 -3.66 15.98
N SER A 330 -2.50 -3.76 17.08
CA SER A 330 -3.79 -3.09 17.23
C SER A 330 -3.70 -1.92 18.19
N LEU A 331 -4.43 -0.85 17.91
CA LEU A 331 -4.65 0.28 18.82
C LEU A 331 -6.10 0.25 19.34
N ALA A 332 -6.27 0.58 20.63
CA ALA A 332 -7.57 0.92 21.17
C ALA A 332 -7.88 2.39 20.83
N VAL A 333 -8.96 2.63 20.08
CA VAL A 333 -9.46 3.96 19.71
C VAL A 333 -10.95 3.97 20.02
N ASP A 334 -11.40 4.85 20.94
CA ASP A 334 -12.82 5.05 21.27
C ASP A 334 -13.62 3.75 21.51
N ASN A 335 -13.04 2.82 22.29
CA ASN A 335 -13.59 1.48 22.59
C ASN A 335 -13.67 0.49 21.41
N ALA A 336 -13.10 0.83 20.24
CA ALA A 336 -12.88 -0.08 19.12
C ALA A 336 -11.40 -0.42 18.96
N ARG A 337 -11.09 -1.61 18.43
CA ARG A 337 -9.71 -2.00 18.07
C ARG A 337 -9.49 -1.74 16.58
N VAL A 338 -8.48 -0.95 16.26
CA VAL A 338 -8.02 -0.68 14.90
C VAL A 338 -6.71 -1.43 14.68
N GLY A 339 -6.59 -2.20 13.60
CA GLY A 339 -5.42 -3.07 13.34
C GLY A 339 -5.69 -4.54 13.63
N THR A 340 -4.86 -5.43 13.09
CA THR A 340 -5.13 -6.88 13.02
C THR A 340 -4.27 -7.72 13.96
N GLY A 341 -3.50 -7.09 14.86
CA GLY A 341 -2.46 -7.78 15.63
C GLY A 341 -2.41 -7.47 17.13
N VAL A 342 -1.21 -7.60 17.71
CA VAL A 342 -1.02 -7.59 19.17
C VAL A 342 -1.27 -6.20 19.76
N ALA A 343 -2.01 -6.12 20.86
CA ALA A 343 -2.27 -4.89 21.59
C ALA A 343 -1.02 -4.37 22.33
N LEU A 344 -0.82 -3.05 22.32
CA LEU A 344 0.37 -2.40 22.85
C LEU A 344 0.15 -1.68 24.20
N ASP A 345 -0.95 -1.96 24.90
CA ASP A 345 -1.33 -1.22 26.12
C ASP A 345 -0.30 -1.33 27.25
N HIS A 346 0.47 -2.43 27.29
CA HIS A 346 1.50 -2.70 28.29
C HIS A 346 2.82 -1.92 28.07
N VAL A 347 3.02 -1.31 26.88
CA VAL A 347 4.32 -0.74 26.49
C VAL A 347 4.75 0.39 27.44
N ALA A 348 3.80 1.21 27.87
CA ALA A 348 4.02 2.34 28.78
C ALA A 348 4.45 1.93 30.19
N GLU A 349 4.20 0.68 30.60
CA GLU A 349 4.59 0.15 31.90
C GLU A 349 5.99 -0.46 31.87
N LYS A 350 6.48 -0.80 30.68
CA LYS A 350 7.71 -1.54 30.48
C LYS A 350 8.92 -0.67 30.11
N TYR A 351 8.71 0.30 29.23
CA TYR A 351 9.79 1.06 28.60
C TYR A 351 9.77 2.53 29.02
N ASN A 352 10.95 3.15 28.94
CA ASN A 352 11.12 4.61 28.95
C ASN A 352 11.32 5.16 27.54
N LEU A 353 11.22 6.49 27.35
CA LEU A 353 11.33 7.11 26.02
C LEU A 353 12.61 6.70 25.29
N GLY A 354 13.78 6.85 25.92
CA GLY A 354 15.06 6.51 25.30
C GLY A 354 15.16 5.03 24.91
N SER A 355 14.76 4.14 25.82
CA SER A 355 14.80 2.69 25.60
C SER A 355 13.84 2.20 24.52
N LEU A 356 12.63 2.79 24.44
CA LEU A 356 11.67 2.42 23.42
C LEU A 356 12.11 2.95 22.05
N THR A 357 12.66 4.17 21.99
CA THR A 357 13.29 4.71 20.78
C THR A 357 14.40 3.79 20.28
N GLU A 358 15.35 3.42 21.15
CA GLU A 358 16.46 2.52 20.81
C GLU A 358 15.95 1.15 20.32
N PHE A 359 14.92 0.60 20.99
CA PHE A 359 14.31 -0.65 20.56
C PHE A 359 13.63 -0.55 19.20
N LEU A 360 12.91 0.53 18.92
CA LEU A 360 12.20 0.74 17.65
C LEU A 360 13.15 1.00 16.47
N GLU A 361 14.33 1.57 16.71
CA GLU A 361 15.37 1.75 15.69
C GLU A 361 15.92 0.42 15.17
N ASP A 362 16.13 -0.55 16.06
CA ASP A 362 16.65 -1.86 15.68
C ASP A 362 16.22 -3.00 16.63
N PRO A 363 14.97 -3.49 16.50
CA PRO A 363 14.43 -4.52 17.39
C PRO A 363 15.22 -5.84 17.38
N GLN A 364 15.91 -6.14 16.29
CA GLN A 364 16.67 -7.38 16.10
C GLN A 364 17.93 -7.45 16.95
N LYS A 365 18.50 -6.31 17.38
CA LYS A 365 19.60 -6.31 18.35
C LYS A 365 19.21 -6.96 19.68
N VAL A 366 17.96 -6.79 20.09
CA VAL A 366 17.43 -7.34 21.34
C VAL A 366 16.74 -8.68 21.10
N ARG A 367 16.13 -8.86 19.92
CA ARG A 367 15.34 -10.05 19.56
C ARG A 367 15.74 -10.54 18.17
N ALA A 368 16.89 -11.21 18.07
CA ALA A 368 17.45 -11.65 16.79
C ALA A 368 16.48 -12.50 15.94
N THR A 369 15.77 -13.45 16.56
CA THR A 369 14.73 -14.27 15.90
C THR A 369 13.31 -13.75 16.13
N GLY A 370 13.17 -12.51 16.64
CA GLY A 370 11.89 -11.91 16.96
C GLY A 370 11.09 -11.53 15.72
N ARG A 371 9.76 -11.53 15.84
CA ARG A 371 8.85 -11.12 14.76
C ARG A 371 8.73 -9.61 14.60
N MET A 372 9.22 -8.81 15.54
CA MET A 372 9.23 -7.35 15.42
C MET A 372 10.30 -6.94 14.40
N PRO A 373 9.93 -6.40 13.24
CA PRO A 373 10.90 -6.03 12.22
C PRO A 373 11.54 -4.67 12.50
N ASN A 374 12.68 -4.42 11.87
CA ASN A 374 13.19 -3.08 11.69
C ASN A 374 12.34 -2.36 10.62
N MET A 375 11.60 -1.32 11.03
CA MET A 375 10.74 -0.51 10.16
C MET A 375 11.49 0.60 9.43
N ARG A 376 12.82 0.65 9.59
CA ARG A 376 13.73 1.64 9.00
C ARG A 376 13.35 3.05 9.39
N LEU A 377 13.06 3.23 10.68
CA LEU A 377 12.75 4.52 11.27
C LEU A 377 14.05 5.31 11.43
N THR A 378 14.00 6.61 11.21
CA THR A 378 15.03 7.51 11.72
C THR A 378 14.91 7.64 13.25
N HIS A 379 15.95 8.12 13.91
CA HIS A 379 15.93 8.38 15.35
C HIS A 379 14.70 9.20 15.78
N TRP A 380 14.41 10.29 15.05
CA TRP A 380 13.28 11.18 15.35
C TRP A 380 11.92 10.51 15.14
N GLU A 381 11.77 9.71 14.09
CA GLU A 381 10.53 8.97 13.85
C GLU A 381 10.31 7.90 14.94
N ALA A 382 11.37 7.19 15.35
CA ALA A 382 11.31 6.23 16.44
C ALA A 382 10.95 6.92 17.76
N SER A 383 11.51 8.10 18.03
CA SER A 383 11.21 8.90 19.21
C SER A 383 9.78 9.43 19.23
N ASP A 384 9.26 9.91 18.10
CA ASP A 384 7.87 10.38 18.00
C ASP A 384 6.89 9.20 18.22
N ILE A 385 7.15 8.03 17.61
CA ILE A 385 6.33 6.82 17.85
C ILE A 385 6.43 6.36 19.31
N ALA A 386 7.62 6.40 19.91
CA ALA A 386 7.81 6.05 21.31
C ALA A 386 7.02 6.99 22.23
N ALA A 387 7.08 8.31 21.99
CA ALA A 387 6.27 9.31 22.68
C ALA A 387 4.76 9.01 22.58
N PHE A 388 4.29 8.60 21.40
CA PHE A 388 2.90 8.18 21.21
C PHE A 388 2.51 6.96 22.04
N LEU A 389 3.34 5.90 22.01
CA LEU A 389 3.04 4.65 22.71
C LEU A 389 3.13 4.77 24.25
N LEU A 390 3.95 5.68 24.77
CA LEU A 390 4.09 5.92 26.20
C LEU A 390 2.96 6.77 26.81
N ARG A 391 2.17 7.47 25.98
CA ARG A 391 1.03 8.32 26.39
C ARG A 391 1.45 9.36 27.46
N GLU A 392 0.54 9.75 28.36
CA GLU A 392 0.77 10.70 29.46
C GLU A 392 1.30 10.05 30.75
N ARG A 393 1.84 8.83 30.68
CA ARG A 393 2.46 8.21 31.85
C ARG A 393 3.94 8.58 31.90
N PRO A 394 4.36 9.62 32.65
CA PRO A 394 5.75 9.70 33.06
C PRO A 394 6.06 8.40 33.81
N MET A 395 7.19 7.77 33.49
CA MET A 395 7.62 6.54 34.15
C MET A 395 7.38 6.61 35.67
N PRO A 396 6.87 5.54 36.30
CA PRO A 396 7.16 5.34 37.70
C PRO A 396 8.67 5.16 37.81
N VAL A 397 9.38 6.16 38.34
CA VAL A 397 10.79 5.97 38.66
C VAL A 397 10.82 5.02 39.86
N SER A 398 11.03 3.73 39.58
CA SER A 398 11.43 2.81 40.63
C SER A 398 12.77 3.29 41.20
N GLU A 399 12.86 3.60 42.51
CA GLU A 399 14.12 3.82 43.24
C GLU A 399 14.94 2.52 43.38
N PHE A 400 14.89 1.66 42.36
CA PHE A 400 15.47 0.34 42.39
C PHE A 400 16.98 0.43 42.60
N ARG A 401 17.45 -0.18 43.69
CA ARG A 401 18.88 -0.30 43.99
C ARG A 401 19.29 -1.74 43.87
N LEU A 402 20.33 -2.01 43.10
CA LEU A 402 20.88 -3.35 42.97
C LEU A 402 21.49 -3.81 44.29
N GLU A 403 20.99 -4.93 44.81
CA GLU A 403 21.52 -5.61 45.98
C GLU A 403 22.39 -6.80 45.58
N SER A 404 23.69 -6.73 45.88
CA SER A 404 24.66 -7.77 45.46
C SER A 404 24.31 -9.17 45.94
N LYS A 405 23.74 -9.32 47.14
CA LYS A 405 23.29 -10.62 47.67
C LYS A 405 22.15 -11.22 46.84
N LEU A 406 21.19 -10.38 46.44
CA LEU A 406 20.04 -10.82 45.63
C LEU A 406 20.46 -11.11 44.19
N VAL A 407 21.46 -10.39 43.64
CA VAL A 407 22.06 -10.70 42.33
C VAL A 407 22.65 -12.11 42.32
N VAL A 408 23.43 -12.48 43.34
CA VAL A 408 24.04 -13.82 43.43
C VAL A 408 22.96 -14.90 43.53
N ARG A 409 21.97 -14.73 44.41
CA ARG A 409 20.85 -15.68 44.53
C ARG A 409 20.04 -15.77 43.25
N GLY A 410 19.76 -14.63 42.62
CA GLY A 410 19.04 -14.55 41.35
C GLY A 410 19.75 -15.30 40.23
N ARG A 411 21.09 -15.25 40.16
CA ARG A 411 21.86 -16.06 39.22
C ARG A 411 21.64 -17.56 39.44
N ASP A 412 21.65 -18.02 40.68
CA ASP A 412 21.37 -19.42 41.01
C ASP A 412 19.93 -19.81 40.66
N GLN A 413 18.96 -18.93 40.97
CA GLN A 413 17.56 -19.13 40.59
C GLN A 413 17.39 -19.18 39.07
N PHE A 414 18.13 -18.39 38.31
CA PHE A 414 18.04 -18.35 36.85
C PHE A 414 18.34 -19.72 36.22
N VAL A 415 19.29 -20.46 36.79
CA VAL A 415 19.58 -21.84 36.41
C VAL A 415 18.52 -22.80 36.95
N ARG A 416 18.18 -22.72 38.24
CA ARG A 416 17.26 -23.65 38.92
C ARG A 416 15.83 -23.61 38.38
N VAL A 417 15.33 -22.42 38.04
CA VAL A 417 14.02 -22.20 37.43
C VAL A 417 14.02 -22.60 35.95
N GLY A 418 15.20 -22.69 35.33
CA GLY A 418 15.37 -23.15 33.94
C GLY A 418 15.35 -22.03 32.89
N CYS A 419 15.55 -20.77 33.28
CA CYS A 419 15.57 -19.63 32.37
C CYS A 419 16.63 -19.76 31.26
N VAL A 420 17.76 -20.42 31.58
CA VAL A 420 18.88 -20.72 30.66
C VAL A 420 18.50 -21.57 29.44
N ARG A 421 17.34 -22.22 29.43
CA ARG A 421 16.88 -23.02 28.27
C ARG A 421 16.47 -22.14 27.09
N CYS A 422 15.96 -20.94 27.40
CA CYS A 422 15.46 -19.99 26.40
C CYS A 422 16.38 -18.77 26.27
N HIS A 423 16.87 -18.24 27.40
CA HIS A 423 17.74 -17.07 27.45
C HIS A 423 19.20 -17.47 27.55
N GLU A 424 19.97 -17.11 26.52
CA GLU A 424 21.41 -17.37 26.45
C GLU A 424 22.17 -16.22 27.13
N LEU A 425 23.09 -16.54 28.05
CA LEU A 425 23.91 -15.58 28.78
C LEU A 425 25.37 -16.05 28.80
N PRO A 426 26.35 -15.26 28.31
CA PRO A 426 27.75 -15.68 28.18
C PRO A 426 28.38 -16.26 29.46
N ASP A 427 28.05 -15.70 30.62
CA ASP A 427 28.64 -16.08 31.92
C ASP A 427 27.86 -17.16 32.69
N VAL A 428 26.77 -17.69 32.11
CA VAL A 428 25.95 -18.77 32.71
C VAL A 428 25.99 -20.04 31.85
N VAL A 429 26.67 -19.99 30.69
CA VAL A 429 26.90 -21.13 29.79
C VAL A 429 27.76 -22.18 30.47
N GLY A 430 27.27 -23.42 30.57
CA GLY A 430 28.00 -24.56 31.14
C GLY A 430 27.50 -25.07 32.49
N SER A 431 26.43 -24.49 33.04
CA SER A 431 25.68 -25.14 34.13
C SER A 431 25.01 -26.42 33.61
N ASP A 432 25.08 -27.51 34.39
CA ASP A 432 24.65 -28.84 33.98
C ASP A 432 23.15 -28.88 33.63
N MET A 433 22.85 -28.77 32.34
CA MET A 433 21.48 -28.72 31.79
C MET A 433 20.70 -30.03 32.01
N THR A 434 21.36 -31.10 32.48
CA THR A 434 20.74 -32.40 32.75
C THR A 434 19.83 -32.41 33.98
N GLN A 435 19.89 -31.39 34.85
CA GLN A 435 19.23 -31.42 36.16
C GLN A 435 17.79 -30.85 36.20
N THR A 436 17.28 -30.19 35.14
CA THR A 436 16.04 -29.39 35.26
C THR A 436 14.81 -29.90 34.53
N VAL A 437 14.90 -30.57 33.37
CA VAL A 437 13.81 -31.39 32.77
C VAL A 437 14.45 -32.35 31.77
N ALA A 438 14.21 -33.66 31.89
CA ALA A 438 14.68 -34.65 30.91
C ALA A 438 14.19 -34.30 29.50
N ASN A 439 14.99 -34.55 28.47
CA ASN A 439 14.56 -34.38 27.08
C ASN A 439 13.34 -35.27 26.80
N THR A 440 12.15 -34.67 26.82
CA THR A 440 10.89 -35.38 26.61
C THR A 440 10.47 -35.26 25.16
N ARG A 441 10.11 -36.39 24.55
CA ARG A 441 9.42 -36.43 23.25
C ARG A 441 8.19 -35.52 23.30
N PHE A 442 7.98 -34.71 22.27
CA PHE A 442 6.77 -33.90 22.17
C PHE A 442 5.52 -34.78 22.02
N GLU A 443 4.54 -34.62 22.91
CA GLU A 443 3.26 -35.32 22.92
C GLU A 443 2.11 -34.31 22.97
N SER A 444 1.11 -34.48 22.11
CA SER A 444 0.03 -33.51 21.89
C SER A 444 -1.02 -33.41 23.01
N SER A 445 -1.05 -34.38 23.93
CA SER A 445 -2.06 -34.50 24.98
C SER A 445 -1.50 -34.44 26.40
N ARG A 446 -0.22 -34.10 26.57
CA ARG A 446 0.46 -34.05 27.88
C ARG A 446 1.08 -32.69 28.18
N GLY A 447 1.43 -32.47 29.45
CA GLY A 447 2.14 -31.28 29.90
C GLY A 447 1.36 -29.99 29.64
N CYS A 448 2.01 -28.99 29.03
CA CYS A 448 1.44 -27.67 28.78
C CYS A 448 0.26 -27.65 27.79
N LEU A 449 0.07 -28.72 27.02
CA LEU A 449 -1.08 -28.89 26.12
C LEU A 449 -2.22 -29.69 26.75
N SER A 450 -2.04 -30.19 27.97
CA SER A 450 -3.12 -30.81 28.73
C SER A 450 -3.95 -29.75 29.46
N GLU A 451 -5.18 -30.10 29.84
CA GLU A 451 -6.04 -29.25 30.69
C GLU A 451 -5.62 -29.26 32.16
N THR A 452 -4.62 -30.06 32.53
CA THR A 452 -4.16 -30.21 33.90
C THR A 452 -3.09 -29.17 34.25
N ALA A 453 -3.03 -28.78 35.53
CA ALA A 453 -1.91 -28.00 36.06
C ALA A 453 -0.81 -28.92 36.56
N GLY A 454 0.45 -28.52 36.39
CA GLY A 454 1.60 -29.28 36.88
C GLY A 454 2.88 -28.46 36.92
N ALA A 455 3.99 -29.11 37.29
CA ALA A 455 5.32 -28.51 37.41
C ALA A 455 6.03 -28.39 36.05
N TRP A 456 5.37 -27.81 35.05
CA TRP A 456 5.90 -27.51 33.73
C TRP A 456 5.64 -26.04 33.35
N PRO A 457 6.36 -25.49 32.35
CA PRO A 457 6.11 -24.14 31.88
C PRO A 457 4.66 -23.94 31.44
N ALA A 458 3.98 -22.92 31.98
CA ALA A 458 2.59 -22.62 31.65
C ALA A 458 2.51 -21.50 30.60
N TYR A 459 2.16 -21.86 29.37
CA TYR A 459 1.93 -20.90 28.28
C TYR A 459 0.46 -20.45 28.22
N THR A 460 0.23 -19.23 27.77
CA THR A 460 -1.11 -18.74 27.44
C THR A 460 -1.47 -19.22 26.04
N VAL A 461 -2.20 -20.33 25.96
CA VAL A 461 -2.64 -20.95 24.71
C VAL A 461 -4.16 -21.05 24.72
N THR A 462 -4.82 -20.36 23.78
CA THR A 462 -6.28 -20.46 23.59
C THR A 462 -6.68 -21.86 23.12
N ASP A 463 -7.95 -22.23 23.22
CA ASP A 463 -8.40 -23.55 22.76
C ASP A 463 -8.16 -23.74 21.25
N GLN A 464 -8.33 -22.69 20.45
CA GLN A 464 -8.03 -22.72 19.02
C GLN A 464 -6.52 -22.92 18.75
N GLN A 465 -5.66 -22.19 19.47
CA GLN A 465 -4.21 -22.36 19.37
C GLN A 465 -3.78 -23.77 19.82
N ARG A 466 -4.37 -24.29 20.90
CA ARG A 466 -4.10 -25.64 21.42
C ARG A 466 -4.44 -26.69 20.37
N GLN A 467 -5.62 -26.59 19.75
CA GLN A 467 -6.02 -27.50 18.69
C GLN A 467 -5.11 -27.39 17.46
N ALA A 468 -4.65 -26.19 17.10
CA ALA A 468 -3.70 -26.03 15.99
C ALA A 468 -2.36 -26.70 16.31
N ILE A 469 -1.80 -26.50 17.50
CA ILE A 469 -0.57 -27.17 17.96
C ILE A 469 -0.74 -28.70 17.98
N GLN A 470 -1.91 -29.20 18.41
CA GLN A 470 -2.23 -30.63 18.39
C GLN A 470 -2.35 -31.20 16.96
N ALA A 471 -2.90 -30.43 16.03
CA ALA A 471 -2.95 -30.80 14.61
C ALA A 471 -1.53 -30.87 14.02
N ALA A 472 -0.68 -29.88 14.31
CA ALA A 472 0.75 -29.89 13.92
C ALA A 472 1.48 -31.14 14.42
N ALA A 473 1.24 -31.54 15.68
CA ALA A 473 1.82 -32.74 16.29
C ALA A 473 1.42 -34.05 15.59
N SER A 474 0.28 -34.05 14.90
CA SER A 474 -0.27 -35.20 14.19
C SER A 474 0.28 -35.33 12.76
N MET A 475 1.03 -34.32 12.28
CA MET A 475 1.68 -34.40 10.97
C MET A 475 2.77 -35.49 10.94
N PRO A 476 2.99 -36.12 9.78
CA PRO A 476 4.14 -37.01 9.59
C PRO A 476 5.45 -36.29 9.94
N ARG A 477 6.30 -36.94 10.74
CA ARG A 477 7.63 -36.43 11.10
C ARG A 477 8.57 -36.51 9.89
N ARG A 478 8.55 -35.46 9.08
CA ARG A 478 9.40 -35.25 7.91
C ARG A 478 9.76 -33.77 7.77
N PRO A 479 10.83 -33.43 7.05
CA PRO A 479 11.07 -32.07 6.61
C PRO A 479 9.87 -31.52 5.82
N PHE A 480 9.59 -30.23 5.98
CA PHE A 480 8.57 -29.54 5.20
C PHE A 480 8.97 -29.50 3.73
N ASN A 481 7.99 -29.66 2.84
CA ASN A 481 8.20 -29.42 1.42
C ASN A 481 8.33 -27.90 1.16
N ARG A 482 8.72 -27.54 -0.06
CA ARG A 482 8.99 -26.15 -0.44
C ARG A 482 7.82 -25.20 -0.18
N ASP A 483 6.59 -25.61 -0.52
CA ASP A 483 5.41 -24.76 -0.38
C ASP A 483 5.01 -24.61 1.10
N GLU A 484 5.13 -25.69 1.88
CA GLU A 484 4.96 -25.65 3.34
C GLU A 484 6.00 -24.72 3.99
N GLN A 485 7.28 -24.80 3.60
CA GLN A 485 8.33 -23.91 4.11
C GLN A 485 8.02 -22.44 3.80
N LEU A 486 7.56 -22.15 2.57
CA LEU A 486 7.24 -20.79 2.16
C LEU A 486 6.02 -20.24 2.93
N GLN A 487 4.97 -21.06 3.10
CA GLN A 487 3.79 -20.68 3.88
C GLN A 487 4.14 -20.44 5.35
N LEU A 488 4.94 -21.31 5.95
CA LEU A 488 5.41 -21.16 7.34
C LEU A 488 6.22 -19.87 7.50
N ALA A 489 7.16 -19.59 6.61
CA ALA A 489 7.97 -18.37 6.67
C ALA A 489 7.12 -17.10 6.47
N MET A 490 6.20 -17.10 5.50
CA MET A 490 5.31 -15.97 5.26
C MET A 490 4.34 -15.71 6.42
N ALA A 491 3.84 -16.76 7.07
CA ALA A 491 3.00 -16.63 8.26
C ALA A 491 3.81 -16.18 9.49
N LYS A 492 4.99 -16.78 9.72
CA LYS A 492 5.89 -16.45 10.84
C LYS A 492 6.24 -14.97 10.88
N PHE A 493 6.60 -14.39 9.72
CA PHE A 493 6.95 -12.97 9.60
C PHE A 493 5.76 -12.09 9.20
N ASN A 494 4.54 -12.64 9.23
CA ASN A 494 3.30 -11.94 8.93
C ASN A 494 3.32 -11.19 7.58
N CYS A 495 4.02 -11.74 6.58
CA CYS A 495 4.09 -11.13 5.24
C CYS A 495 2.71 -10.99 4.60
N VAL A 496 1.79 -11.89 4.96
CA VAL A 496 0.43 -11.97 4.42
C VAL A 496 -0.51 -10.88 4.90
N ALA A 497 -0.17 -10.14 5.96
CA ALA A 497 -0.93 -8.96 6.38
C ALA A 497 -0.79 -7.78 5.40
N CYS A 498 0.28 -7.78 4.60
CA CYS A 498 0.54 -6.74 3.60
C CYS A 498 0.46 -7.28 2.17
N HIS A 499 0.92 -8.52 1.96
CA HIS A 499 1.09 -9.11 0.65
C HIS A 499 0.10 -10.25 0.41
N GLU A 500 -0.43 -10.33 -0.80
CA GLU A 500 -1.17 -11.51 -1.26
C GLU A 500 -0.22 -12.48 -1.99
N ARG A 501 -0.43 -13.78 -1.81
CA ARG A 501 0.17 -14.83 -2.65
C ARG A 501 -0.83 -15.96 -2.89
N ASN A 502 -1.10 -16.30 -4.15
CA ASN A 502 -2.01 -17.35 -4.59
C ASN A 502 -3.38 -17.33 -3.88
N GLY A 503 -3.94 -16.14 -3.67
CA GLY A 503 -5.21 -15.88 -2.97
C GLY A 503 -5.12 -15.82 -1.44
N TRP A 504 -3.91 -15.95 -0.86
CA TRP A 504 -3.72 -15.87 0.60
C TRP A 504 -3.09 -14.54 0.99
N GLY A 505 -3.73 -13.84 1.93
CA GLY A 505 -3.28 -12.55 2.47
C GLY A 505 -3.77 -11.34 1.68
N GLY A 506 -3.15 -10.19 1.94
CA GLY A 506 -3.55 -8.89 1.39
C GLY A 506 -4.08 -7.94 2.46
N VAL A 507 -4.47 -6.75 2.04
CA VAL A 507 -4.74 -5.61 2.94
C VAL A 507 -6.21 -5.22 3.01
N SER A 508 -7.15 -6.10 2.69
CA SER A 508 -8.59 -5.75 2.59
C SER A 508 -9.12 -4.99 3.81
N GLU A 509 -8.71 -5.39 5.02
CA GLU A 509 -9.13 -4.78 6.28
C GLU A 509 -8.33 -3.53 6.68
N LEU A 510 -7.19 -3.27 6.04
CA LEU A 510 -6.26 -2.18 6.38
C LEU A 510 -6.06 -1.19 5.25
N ASP A 511 -6.78 -1.36 4.15
CA ASP A 511 -6.58 -0.66 2.88
C ASP A 511 -6.46 0.87 3.07
N GLU A 512 -7.30 1.45 3.94
CA GLU A 512 -7.33 2.89 4.23
C GLU A 512 -6.02 3.45 4.82
N TYR A 513 -5.21 2.61 5.47
CA TYR A 513 -3.94 3.01 6.10
C TYR A 513 -2.74 2.92 5.15
N PHE A 514 -2.93 2.33 3.97
CA PHE A 514 -1.89 2.28 2.93
C PHE A 514 -1.99 3.52 2.06
N LEU A 515 -1.10 4.49 2.32
CA LEU A 515 -1.09 5.82 1.71
C LEU A 515 0.07 6.04 0.73
N THR A 516 -0.09 7.04 -0.16
CA THR A 516 0.89 7.43 -1.18
C THR A 516 1.10 8.95 -1.19
N THR A 517 2.31 9.40 -1.54
CA THR A 517 2.60 10.80 -1.87
C THR A 517 2.26 11.15 -3.32
N ASN A 518 1.94 10.15 -4.15
CA ASN A 518 1.51 10.32 -5.53
C ASN A 518 0.14 9.65 -5.75
N PRO A 519 -0.98 10.38 -5.52
CA PRO A 519 -2.33 9.83 -5.64
C PRO A 519 -2.71 9.44 -7.08
N ASN A 520 -2.03 10.00 -8.08
CA ASN A 520 -2.34 9.73 -9.49
C ASN A 520 -2.03 8.29 -9.93
N LEU A 521 -1.26 7.54 -9.14
CA LEU A 521 -0.99 6.12 -9.37
C LEU A 521 -2.10 5.20 -8.85
N GLY A 522 -3.15 5.76 -8.21
CA GLY A 522 -4.26 5.01 -7.66
C GLY A 522 -3.84 3.91 -6.68
N PRO A 523 -4.55 2.77 -6.63
CA PRO A 523 -4.20 1.63 -5.78
C PRO A 523 -2.78 1.09 -5.99
N GLN A 524 -2.22 1.15 -7.21
CA GLN A 524 -0.83 0.74 -7.48
C GLN A 524 0.20 1.62 -6.76
N GLY A 525 -0.14 2.89 -6.53
CA GLY A 525 0.71 3.85 -5.84
C GLY A 525 0.84 3.61 -4.35
N ARG A 526 -0.16 2.98 -3.74
CA ARG A 526 -0.29 2.90 -2.28
C ARG A 526 -0.25 1.48 -1.72
N LEU A 527 -0.66 0.48 -2.50
CA LEU A 527 -0.79 -0.90 -2.04
C LEU A 527 0.50 -1.73 -2.27
N PRO A 528 0.85 -2.62 -1.32
CA PRO A 528 1.96 -3.55 -1.51
C PRO A 528 1.76 -4.44 -2.76
N PRO A 529 2.85 -4.85 -3.45
CA PRO A 529 2.75 -5.76 -4.57
C PRO A 529 2.30 -7.16 -4.10
N THR A 530 1.64 -7.92 -4.99
CA THR A 530 1.49 -9.37 -4.80
C THR A 530 2.86 -10.06 -4.81
N LEU A 531 2.98 -11.12 -4.02
CA LEU A 531 4.11 -12.06 -4.01
C LEU A 531 3.84 -13.29 -4.88
N THR A 532 2.68 -13.39 -5.53
CA THR A 532 2.41 -14.40 -6.57
C THR A 532 3.40 -14.24 -7.73
N GLY A 533 4.14 -15.32 -8.05
CA GLY A 533 5.11 -15.32 -9.15
C GLY A 533 6.34 -14.41 -8.95
N ILE A 534 6.62 -13.99 -7.71
CA ILE A 534 7.71 -13.04 -7.41
C ILE A 534 9.10 -13.59 -7.78
N GLY A 535 9.32 -14.90 -7.65
CA GLY A 535 10.55 -15.58 -8.04
C GLY A 535 10.75 -15.64 -9.55
N ALA A 536 9.68 -15.68 -10.35
CA ALA A 536 9.74 -15.52 -11.80
C ALA A 536 9.97 -14.06 -12.23
N LYS A 537 9.59 -13.11 -11.38
CA LYS A 537 9.66 -11.67 -11.66
C LYS A 537 11.02 -11.06 -11.39
N LEU A 538 11.56 -11.27 -10.20
CA LEU A 538 12.74 -10.56 -9.71
C LEU A 538 14.02 -11.36 -9.90
N ASN A 539 15.12 -10.67 -10.21
CA ASN A 539 16.44 -11.28 -10.16
C ASN A 539 16.77 -11.67 -8.70
N PRO A 540 17.41 -12.83 -8.43
CA PRO A 540 17.70 -13.28 -7.06
C PRO A 540 18.49 -12.24 -6.24
N LYS A 541 19.46 -11.56 -6.88
CA LYS A 541 20.23 -10.47 -6.27
C LYS A 541 19.33 -9.31 -5.83
N TRP A 542 18.36 -8.93 -6.67
CA TRP A 542 17.42 -7.86 -6.35
C TRP A 542 16.47 -8.28 -5.22
N LEU A 543 15.90 -9.49 -5.30
CA LEU A 543 15.01 -10.03 -4.27
C LEU A 543 15.71 -10.07 -2.90
N ARG A 544 16.99 -10.48 -2.87
CA ARG A 544 17.82 -10.42 -1.66
C ARG A 544 17.96 -8.99 -1.11
N GLN A 545 18.24 -8.01 -1.97
CA GLN A 545 18.37 -6.62 -1.54
C GLN A 545 17.07 -6.04 -0.98
N VAL A 546 15.91 -6.47 -1.50
CA VAL A 546 14.59 -6.08 -0.97
C VAL A 546 14.34 -6.70 0.41
N LEU A 547 14.53 -8.02 0.54
CA LEU A 547 14.22 -8.76 1.76
C LEU A 547 15.20 -8.49 2.91
N VAL A 548 16.48 -8.27 2.61
CA VAL A 548 17.56 -8.21 3.61
C VAL A 548 18.18 -6.83 3.76
N SER A 549 18.19 -6.01 2.70
CA SER A 549 18.84 -4.69 2.70
C SER A 549 17.87 -3.52 2.60
N GLY A 550 16.56 -3.77 2.60
CA GLY A 550 15.55 -2.73 2.49
C GLY A 550 15.56 -1.96 1.17
N ARG A 551 16.04 -2.55 0.06
CA ARG A 551 15.99 -1.85 -1.22
C ARG A 551 14.53 -1.58 -1.62
N ALA A 552 14.24 -0.33 -2.01
CA ALA A 552 12.91 0.11 -2.42
C ALA A 552 12.97 0.76 -3.81
N ILE A 553 11.93 0.55 -4.62
CA ILE A 553 11.79 1.13 -5.97
C ILE A 553 10.59 2.08 -6.08
N ARG A 554 9.77 2.16 -5.02
CA ARG A 554 8.53 2.93 -4.98
C ARG A 554 8.67 4.05 -3.94
N PRO A 555 9.35 5.16 -4.27
CA PRO A 555 9.60 6.25 -3.31
C PRO A 555 8.33 6.99 -2.87
N TYR A 556 7.22 6.75 -3.56
CA TYR A 556 5.93 7.39 -3.31
C TYR A 556 5.06 6.65 -2.27
N MET A 557 5.39 5.43 -1.86
CA MET A 557 4.65 4.71 -0.81
C MET A 557 5.03 5.26 0.57
N ARG A 558 4.04 5.57 1.42
CA ARG A 558 4.30 5.93 2.83
C ARG A 558 4.58 4.69 3.69
N THR A 559 3.90 3.58 3.40
CA THR A 559 4.13 2.31 4.08
C THR A 559 5.51 1.73 3.73
N ARG A 560 6.23 1.24 4.73
CA ARG A 560 7.59 0.71 4.58
C ARG A 560 7.57 -0.81 4.61
N MET A 561 8.32 -1.42 3.70
CA MET A 561 8.54 -2.86 3.76
C MET A 561 9.46 -3.18 4.97
N PRO A 562 8.99 -4.00 5.92
CA PRO A 562 9.77 -4.36 7.11
C PRO A 562 11.05 -5.11 6.76
N GLN A 563 12.06 -5.04 7.64
CA GLN A 563 13.28 -5.84 7.55
C GLN A 563 13.37 -6.81 8.71
N PHE A 564 13.54 -8.10 8.40
CA PHE A 564 13.59 -9.18 9.38
C PHE A 564 15.00 -9.71 9.65
N GLY A 565 16.03 -9.20 8.97
CA GLY A 565 17.41 -9.67 9.10
C GLY A 565 17.74 -10.86 8.20
N ALA A 566 19.01 -11.00 7.83
CA ALA A 566 19.45 -11.96 6.82
C ALA A 566 19.19 -13.42 7.22
N ASP A 567 19.38 -13.75 8.50
CA ASP A 567 19.23 -15.12 9.00
C ASP A 567 17.77 -15.57 9.02
N ASN A 568 16.85 -14.62 9.17
CA ASN A 568 15.42 -14.87 9.23
C ASN A 568 14.77 -14.99 7.84
N VAL A 569 15.15 -14.18 6.86
CA VAL A 569 14.46 -14.13 5.55
C VAL A 569 15.36 -14.37 4.34
N GLY A 570 16.67 -14.55 4.53
CA GLY A 570 17.61 -14.76 3.42
C GLY A 570 17.31 -16.00 2.57
N HIS A 571 16.85 -17.08 3.22
CA HIS A 571 16.49 -18.34 2.57
C HIS A 571 15.27 -18.22 1.64
N LEU A 572 14.40 -17.22 1.86
CA LEU A 572 13.21 -16.99 1.03
C LEU A 572 13.57 -16.66 -0.43
N VAL A 573 14.76 -16.13 -0.70
CA VAL A 573 15.21 -15.84 -2.07
C VAL A 573 15.24 -17.10 -2.92
N GLN A 574 15.77 -18.19 -2.36
CA GLN A 574 15.81 -19.48 -3.03
C GLN A 574 14.42 -20.10 -3.12
N LEU A 575 13.67 -20.12 -2.00
CA LEU A 575 12.32 -20.69 -1.96
C LEU A 575 11.36 -20.04 -2.98
N PHE A 576 11.34 -18.71 -3.08
CA PHE A 576 10.54 -18.03 -4.11
C PHE A 576 11.02 -18.39 -5.52
N GLY A 577 12.33 -18.44 -5.75
CA GLY A 577 12.91 -18.77 -7.05
C GLY A 577 12.49 -20.15 -7.53
N GLU A 578 12.56 -21.15 -6.65
CA GLU A 578 12.14 -22.52 -6.93
C GLU A 578 10.61 -22.63 -7.04
N ALA A 579 9.85 -22.00 -6.14
CA ALA A 579 8.39 -22.08 -6.11
C ALA A 579 7.74 -21.46 -7.35
N ASP A 580 8.39 -20.46 -7.95
CA ASP A 580 7.88 -19.74 -9.12
C ASP A 580 8.64 -20.09 -10.41
N GLU A 581 9.42 -21.18 -10.45
CA GLU A 581 10.24 -21.55 -11.62
C GLU A 581 9.40 -21.69 -12.90
N ASP A 582 8.24 -22.34 -12.80
CA ASP A 582 7.31 -22.60 -13.91
C ASP A 582 6.15 -21.59 -13.99
N TYR A 583 6.24 -20.47 -13.28
CA TYR A 583 5.13 -19.50 -13.21
C TYR A 583 4.81 -18.82 -14.56
N LEU A 584 5.80 -18.71 -15.44
CA LEU A 584 5.63 -18.15 -16.79
C LEU A 584 6.15 -19.12 -17.85
N PRO A 585 5.44 -19.26 -18.99
CA PRO A 585 5.95 -20.07 -20.08
C PRO A 585 7.24 -19.46 -20.65
N ALA A 586 8.02 -20.31 -21.31
CA ALA A 586 9.16 -19.87 -22.12
C ALA A 586 8.71 -18.89 -23.23
N ILE A 587 9.63 -18.04 -23.69
CA ILE A 587 9.34 -17.07 -24.73
C ILE A 587 9.30 -17.79 -26.08
N GLU A 588 8.12 -17.88 -26.68
CA GLU A 588 7.94 -18.41 -28.04
C GLU A 588 7.29 -17.39 -28.99
N PRO A 589 7.76 -17.29 -30.25
CA PRO A 589 9.04 -17.82 -30.72
C PRO A 589 10.20 -17.14 -29.98
N ALA A 590 11.34 -17.82 -29.91
CA ALA A 590 12.56 -17.21 -29.38
C ALA A 590 12.84 -15.92 -30.17
N ILE A 591 13.08 -14.81 -29.45
CA ILE A 591 13.47 -13.55 -30.08
C ILE A 591 14.71 -13.86 -30.94
N PRO A 592 14.71 -13.51 -32.24
CA PRO A 592 15.79 -13.88 -33.16
C PRO A 592 17.16 -13.56 -32.54
N SER A 593 18.06 -14.55 -32.58
CA SER A 593 19.44 -14.33 -32.13
C SER A 593 20.08 -13.21 -32.98
N PRO A 594 21.00 -12.38 -32.43
CA PRO A 594 21.47 -11.11 -33.03
C PRO A 594 22.13 -11.20 -34.41
N THR A 595 22.31 -12.40 -34.96
CA THR A 595 23.02 -12.63 -36.23
C THR A 595 22.25 -12.20 -37.49
N LEU A 596 21.03 -11.68 -37.39
CA LEU A 596 20.17 -11.35 -38.54
C LEU A 596 19.67 -9.89 -38.60
N LEU A 597 20.03 -9.03 -37.65
CA LEU A 597 19.53 -7.63 -37.57
C LEU A 597 20.66 -6.66 -37.23
N ASP A 598 20.57 -5.42 -37.72
CA ASP A 598 21.52 -4.34 -37.39
C ASP A 598 21.36 -3.95 -35.90
N ASP A 599 22.30 -4.36 -35.05
CA ASP A 599 22.32 -4.02 -33.62
C ASP A 599 22.20 -2.52 -33.37
N LYS A 600 22.72 -1.68 -34.28
CA LYS A 600 22.58 -0.23 -34.20
C LYS A 600 21.13 0.20 -34.38
N ALA A 601 20.41 -0.41 -35.30
CA ALA A 601 18.99 -0.13 -35.53
C ALA A 601 18.13 -0.53 -34.33
N ILE A 602 18.40 -1.69 -33.71
CA ILE A 602 17.67 -2.14 -32.51
C ILE A 602 17.95 -1.20 -31.33
N ASN A 603 19.21 -0.86 -31.06
CA ASN A 603 19.56 0.03 -29.94
C ASN A 603 18.98 1.45 -30.15
N THR A 604 19.00 1.94 -31.39
CA THR A 604 18.38 3.22 -31.75
C THR A 604 16.87 3.16 -31.54
N ALA A 605 16.21 2.09 -32.00
CA ALA A 605 14.77 1.90 -31.81
C ALA A 605 14.39 1.84 -30.33
N GLY A 606 15.17 1.16 -29.48
CA GLY A 606 14.93 1.12 -28.03
C GLY A 606 14.91 2.52 -27.40
N PHE A 607 15.90 3.35 -27.74
CA PHE A 607 15.98 4.74 -27.29
C PHE A 607 14.82 5.61 -27.80
N GLU A 608 14.45 5.49 -29.08
CA GLU A 608 13.33 6.25 -29.66
C GLU A 608 11.97 5.80 -29.09
N LEU A 609 11.77 4.49 -28.89
CA LEU A 609 10.54 3.93 -28.33
C LEU A 609 10.27 4.43 -26.91
N VAL A 610 11.27 4.53 -26.04
CA VAL A 610 11.05 5.04 -24.67
C VAL A 610 10.84 6.56 -24.60
N SER A 611 11.22 7.27 -25.66
CA SER A 611 11.19 8.73 -25.74
C SER A 611 9.78 9.27 -25.98
N ARG A 612 9.61 10.59 -25.85
CA ARG A 612 8.33 11.30 -26.02
C ARG A 612 7.57 10.90 -27.29
N ASP A 613 8.29 10.78 -28.39
CA ASP A 613 7.70 10.61 -29.73
C ASP A 613 7.44 9.12 -30.06
N GLY A 614 7.92 8.18 -29.23
CA GLY A 614 7.63 6.75 -29.33
C GLY A 614 6.40 6.33 -28.50
N LEU A 615 6.64 5.48 -27.50
CA LEU A 615 5.66 5.02 -26.51
C LEU A 615 5.48 6.02 -25.35
N ASN A 616 6.29 7.08 -25.31
CA ASN A 616 6.21 8.15 -24.31
C ASN A 616 6.32 7.67 -22.85
N CYS A 617 7.21 6.70 -22.58
CA CYS A 617 7.39 6.14 -21.24
C CYS A 617 7.74 7.21 -20.19
N ILE A 618 8.40 8.29 -20.59
CA ILE A 618 8.76 9.43 -19.73
C ILE A 618 7.57 10.18 -19.12
N ALA A 619 6.35 9.98 -19.65
CA ALA A 619 5.14 10.60 -19.10
C ALA A 619 4.74 10.00 -17.74
N CYS A 620 5.12 8.75 -17.49
CA CYS A 620 4.75 8.02 -16.28
C CYS A 620 5.98 7.49 -15.51
N HIS A 621 7.16 7.43 -16.10
CA HIS A 621 8.34 6.86 -15.46
C HIS A 621 9.46 7.87 -15.27
N THR A 622 10.24 7.67 -14.22
CA THR A 622 11.52 8.36 -14.06
C THR A 622 12.63 7.63 -14.80
N TYR A 623 13.67 8.39 -15.13
CA TYR A 623 14.90 7.90 -15.73
C TYR A 623 16.07 8.60 -15.05
N GLN A 624 16.99 7.84 -14.47
CA GLN A 624 18.13 8.39 -13.72
C GLN A 624 17.66 9.35 -12.62
N LEU A 625 16.59 8.99 -11.91
CA LEU A 625 15.93 9.77 -10.86
C LEU A 625 15.32 11.10 -11.34
N LYS A 626 15.23 11.33 -12.66
CA LYS A 626 14.60 12.52 -13.25
C LYS A 626 13.22 12.17 -13.80
N ALA A 627 12.27 13.08 -13.67
CA ALA A 627 10.92 12.94 -14.20
C ALA A 627 10.65 14.04 -15.23
N ALA A 628 9.93 13.71 -16.31
CA ALA A 628 9.44 14.69 -17.28
C ALA A 628 8.02 15.20 -16.98
N ALA A 629 7.29 14.47 -16.13
CA ALA A 629 5.86 14.66 -15.86
C ALA A 629 5.55 14.49 -14.36
N THR A 630 4.31 14.82 -13.98
CA THR A 630 3.86 14.87 -12.57
C THR A 630 3.33 13.56 -12.01
N MET A 631 3.39 12.47 -12.78
CA MET A 631 3.06 11.12 -12.32
C MET A 631 4.28 10.18 -12.34
N PRO A 632 5.42 10.52 -11.72
CA PRO A 632 6.58 9.64 -11.73
C PRO A 632 6.28 8.35 -10.94
N ALA A 633 6.21 7.24 -11.67
CA ALA A 633 6.25 5.88 -11.16
C ALA A 633 7.72 5.45 -10.94
N VAL A 634 7.99 4.15 -11.05
CA VAL A 634 9.32 3.57 -10.85
C VAL A 634 10.35 4.06 -11.87
N ASP A 635 11.63 4.13 -11.46
CA ASP A 635 12.76 4.45 -12.35
C ASP A 635 13.06 3.29 -13.28
N LEU A 636 12.89 3.52 -14.59
CA LEU A 636 13.07 2.46 -15.58
C LEU A 636 14.53 2.05 -15.75
N THR A 637 15.49 2.90 -15.38
CA THR A 637 16.91 2.57 -15.43
C THR A 637 17.37 1.53 -14.41
N GLU A 638 16.46 1.08 -13.52
CA GLU A 638 16.73 -0.04 -12.61
C GLU A 638 16.08 -1.35 -13.05
N MET A 639 15.30 -1.36 -14.15
CA MET A 639 14.50 -2.53 -14.53
C MET A 639 15.35 -3.73 -14.96
N TYR A 640 16.49 -3.51 -15.62
CA TYR A 640 17.38 -4.59 -16.04
C TYR A 640 17.98 -5.34 -14.84
N ASP A 641 18.46 -4.59 -13.84
CA ASP A 641 18.96 -5.17 -12.58
C ASP A 641 17.85 -5.85 -11.77
N ARG A 642 16.62 -5.32 -11.87
CA ARG A 642 15.48 -5.75 -11.05
C ARG A 642 14.75 -6.97 -11.60
N LEU A 643 14.46 -7.00 -12.89
CA LEU A 643 13.52 -7.94 -13.50
C LEU A 643 14.25 -9.07 -14.22
N LYS A 644 13.66 -10.26 -14.22
CA LYS A 644 14.04 -11.32 -15.16
C LYS A 644 13.49 -10.95 -16.55
N LYS A 645 14.29 -11.15 -17.60
CA LYS A 645 13.93 -10.85 -19.00
C LYS A 645 12.62 -11.52 -19.43
N ASN A 646 12.41 -12.79 -19.05
CA ASN A 646 11.17 -13.52 -19.37
C ASN A 646 9.94 -12.80 -18.84
N TRP A 647 9.97 -12.42 -17.55
CA TRP A 647 8.88 -11.67 -16.94
C TRP A 647 8.66 -10.30 -17.59
N PHE A 648 9.74 -9.57 -17.89
CA PHE A 648 9.64 -8.28 -18.57
C PHE A 648 8.90 -8.39 -19.91
N ILE A 649 9.24 -9.38 -20.74
CA ILE A 649 8.59 -9.57 -22.05
C ILE A 649 7.09 -9.88 -21.89
N HIS A 650 6.74 -10.79 -20.99
CA HIS A 650 5.32 -11.12 -20.73
C HIS A 650 4.57 -9.92 -20.15
N TYR A 651 5.21 -9.12 -19.30
CA TYR A 651 4.62 -7.91 -18.74
C TYR A 651 4.41 -6.83 -19.79
N MET A 652 5.36 -6.60 -20.70
CA MET A 652 5.21 -5.58 -21.75
C MET A 652 4.10 -5.95 -22.75
N ARG A 653 3.87 -7.24 -23.01
CA ARG A 653 2.76 -7.72 -23.86
C ARG A 653 1.39 -7.46 -23.23
N ASP A 654 1.27 -7.74 -21.94
CA ASP A 654 0.02 -7.62 -21.19
C ASP A 654 0.27 -7.24 -19.71
N PRO A 655 0.44 -5.93 -19.43
CA PRO A 655 0.71 -5.46 -18.07
C PRO A 655 -0.42 -5.76 -17.10
N GLN A 656 -1.68 -5.64 -17.55
CA GLN A 656 -2.87 -5.84 -16.74
C GLN A 656 -3.00 -7.30 -16.27
N ARG A 657 -2.66 -8.28 -17.12
CA ARG A 657 -2.69 -9.70 -16.72
C ARG A 657 -1.76 -10.04 -15.56
N LEU A 658 -0.56 -9.46 -15.53
CA LEU A 658 0.43 -9.73 -14.48
C LEU A 658 0.38 -8.74 -13.31
N SER A 659 -0.31 -7.61 -13.49
CA SER A 659 -0.52 -6.61 -12.46
C SER A 659 -1.86 -5.92 -12.69
N PRO A 660 -2.99 -6.52 -12.25
CA PRO A 660 -4.34 -6.03 -12.56
C PRO A 660 -4.62 -4.58 -12.20
N ARG A 661 -3.94 -4.05 -11.18
CA ARG A 661 -4.08 -2.66 -10.71
C ARG A 661 -3.15 -1.67 -11.41
N THR A 662 -2.39 -2.08 -12.43
CA THR A 662 -1.42 -1.18 -13.06
C THR A 662 -2.08 -0.14 -13.95
N VAL A 663 -1.59 1.11 -13.85
CA VAL A 663 -1.97 2.19 -14.77
C VAL A 663 -1.21 2.14 -16.12
N MET A 664 -0.27 1.22 -16.28
CA MET A 664 0.52 1.10 -17.50
C MET A 664 -0.36 0.55 -18.64
N PRO A 665 -0.51 1.26 -19.77
CA PRO A 665 -1.32 0.78 -20.89
C PRO A 665 -0.63 -0.38 -21.61
N THR A 666 -1.40 -1.16 -22.36
CA THR A 666 -0.84 -2.08 -23.36
C THR A 666 -0.42 -1.30 -24.60
N PHE A 667 0.86 -1.44 -24.99
CA PHE A 667 1.41 -0.85 -26.21
C PHE A 667 1.39 -1.82 -27.40
N TRP A 668 1.02 -3.09 -27.16
CA TRP A 668 0.91 -4.13 -28.18
C TRP A 668 -0.43 -4.88 -28.08
N PRO A 669 -1.58 -4.19 -28.19
CA PRO A 669 -2.88 -4.84 -28.09
C PRO A 669 -3.02 -5.94 -29.16
N ASN A 670 -3.45 -7.13 -28.74
CA ASN A 670 -3.52 -8.34 -29.60
C ASN A 670 -2.18 -8.69 -30.28
N GLY A 671 -1.06 -8.34 -29.65
CA GLY A 671 0.29 -8.59 -30.18
C GLY A 671 0.69 -7.69 -31.33
N ARG A 672 0.00 -6.55 -31.56
CA ARG A 672 0.31 -5.59 -32.65
C ARG A 672 0.80 -4.27 -32.09
N ALA A 673 1.95 -3.81 -32.57
CA ALA A 673 2.55 -2.54 -32.15
C ALA A 673 1.69 -1.32 -32.52
N ILE A 674 1.47 -0.41 -31.57
CA ILE A 674 0.81 0.88 -31.83
C ILE A 674 1.72 1.92 -32.52
N ARG A 675 3.01 1.58 -32.70
CA ARG A 675 4.02 2.38 -33.40
C ARG A 675 4.72 1.51 -34.46
N PRO A 676 4.04 1.16 -35.57
CA PRO A 676 4.60 0.27 -36.60
C PRO A 676 5.81 0.85 -37.34
N GLU A 677 6.02 2.17 -37.28
CA GLU A 677 7.16 2.86 -37.87
C GLU A 677 8.52 2.44 -37.27
N PHE A 678 8.53 1.92 -36.05
CA PHE A 678 9.74 1.34 -35.45
C PHE A 678 9.82 -0.15 -35.77
N LEU A 679 10.95 -0.60 -36.32
CA LEU A 679 11.24 -2.02 -36.54
C LEU A 679 10.12 -2.76 -37.32
N ASN A 680 9.48 -2.08 -38.28
CA ASN A 680 8.38 -2.61 -39.11
C ASN A 680 7.18 -3.16 -38.30
N GLY A 681 6.98 -2.68 -37.07
CA GLY A 681 5.91 -3.15 -36.18
C GLY A 681 6.13 -4.53 -35.59
N ASP A 682 7.34 -5.10 -35.71
CA ASP A 682 7.70 -6.36 -35.08
C ASP A 682 7.66 -6.20 -33.55
N SER A 683 6.60 -6.71 -32.94
CA SER A 683 6.29 -6.50 -31.54
C SER A 683 7.30 -7.20 -30.60
N PRO A 684 7.68 -8.48 -30.82
CA PRO A 684 8.80 -9.09 -30.11
C PRO A 684 10.10 -8.27 -30.20
N LEU A 685 10.44 -7.76 -31.38
CA LEU A 685 11.70 -7.02 -31.57
C LEU A 685 11.65 -5.62 -30.94
N GLN A 686 10.51 -4.94 -30.93
CA GLN A 686 10.34 -3.67 -30.21
C GLN A 686 10.52 -3.84 -28.71
N ILE A 687 9.94 -4.88 -28.12
CA ILE A 687 10.09 -5.18 -26.69
C ILE A 687 11.55 -5.50 -26.36
N GLU A 688 12.23 -6.26 -27.22
CA GLU A 688 13.67 -6.51 -27.11
C GLU A 688 14.49 -5.22 -27.17
N ALA A 689 14.15 -4.32 -28.09
CA ALA A 689 14.82 -3.03 -28.23
C ALA A 689 14.74 -2.21 -26.95
N VAL A 690 13.55 -2.15 -26.33
CA VAL A 690 13.36 -1.50 -25.03
C VAL A 690 14.20 -2.19 -23.94
N TRP A 691 14.19 -3.53 -23.88
CA TRP A 691 14.99 -4.28 -22.90
C TRP A 691 16.49 -3.97 -23.04
N ARG A 692 17.02 -3.94 -24.26
CA ARG A 692 18.43 -3.59 -24.53
C ARG A 692 18.77 -2.17 -24.12
N TYR A 693 17.92 -1.21 -24.44
CA TYR A 693 18.10 0.17 -24.00
C TYR A 693 18.15 0.28 -22.46
N LEU A 694 17.30 -0.46 -21.74
CA LEU A 694 17.31 -0.48 -20.28
C LEU A 694 18.50 -1.23 -19.67
N ALA A 695 19.21 -2.06 -20.45
CA ALA A 695 20.40 -2.78 -20.02
C ALA A 695 21.58 -1.87 -19.70
N ASP A 696 21.65 -0.69 -20.32
CA ASP A 696 22.63 0.34 -20.00
C ASP A 696 22.38 0.96 -18.61
N GLY A 697 21.25 0.66 -17.98
CA GLY A 697 20.90 1.09 -16.63
C GLY A 697 20.99 2.62 -16.47
N ARG A 698 21.67 3.08 -15.42
CA ARG A 698 21.85 4.52 -15.17
C ARG A 698 22.78 5.21 -16.19
N GLN A 699 23.48 4.45 -17.02
CA GLN A 699 24.30 4.98 -18.13
C GLN A 699 23.51 5.13 -19.43
N ALA A 700 22.26 4.62 -19.48
CA ALA A 700 21.39 4.74 -20.64
C ALA A 700 21.23 6.20 -21.06
N ARG A 701 21.28 6.48 -22.37
CA ARG A 701 21.10 7.84 -22.89
C ARG A 701 19.71 8.39 -22.49
N ALA A 702 19.66 9.52 -21.81
CA ALA A 702 18.40 10.16 -21.40
C ALA A 702 17.40 10.29 -22.58
N PRO A 703 16.16 9.78 -22.46
CA PRO A 703 15.17 9.83 -23.53
C PRO A 703 14.85 11.27 -23.97
N LYS A 704 14.48 11.44 -25.24
CA LYS A 704 14.06 12.75 -25.76
C LYS A 704 12.82 13.21 -25.01
N GLY A 705 12.84 14.47 -24.56
CA GLY A 705 11.75 15.07 -23.79
C GLY A 705 11.84 14.85 -22.27
N LEU A 706 12.83 14.09 -21.77
CA LEU A 706 13.06 13.92 -20.33
C LEU A 706 13.56 15.22 -19.67
N VAL A 707 14.57 15.83 -20.28
CA VAL A 707 15.05 17.16 -19.91
C VAL A 707 14.28 18.14 -20.77
N GLN A 708 13.31 18.83 -20.16
CA GLN A 708 12.58 19.89 -20.82
C GLN A 708 13.24 21.23 -20.49
N GLU A 709 13.43 22.07 -21.51
CA GLU A 709 13.80 23.47 -21.31
C GLU A 709 12.80 24.11 -20.34
N PRO A 710 13.28 24.85 -19.32
CA PRO A 710 12.41 25.54 -18.39
C PRO A 710 11.52 26.50 -19.18
N MET A 711 10.24 26.54 -18.84
CA MET A 711 9.37 27.58 -19.41
C MET A 711 9.76 28.87 -18.69
N GLN A 712 10.16 29.93 -19.40
CA GLN A 712 10.54 31.16 -18.71
C GLN A 712 9.36 32.12 -18.68
N LEU A 713 8.82 32.37 -17.48
CA LEU A 713 7.95 33.50 -17.23
C LEU A 713 8.86 34.66 -16.77
N LEU A 714 8.92 35.71 -17.58
CA LEU A 714 9.76 36.88 -17.35
C LEU A 714 8.88 38.08 -17.01
N ALA A 715 9.29 38.87 -16.01
CA ALA A 715 8.75 40.18 -15.74
C ALA A 715 9.71 41.22 -16.32
N THR A 716 9.41 41.73 -17.52
CA THR A 716 10.31 42.62 -18.27
C THR A 716 9.91 44.08 -18.16
N GLU A 717 8.65 44.42 -18.45
CA GLU A 717 8.17 45.80 -18.50
C GLU A 717 7.26 46.15 -17.32
N GLU A 718 6.45 45.19 -16.88
CA GLU A 718 5.54 45.32 -15.76
C GLU A 718 5.69 44.17 -14.77
N ALA A 719 5.09 44.33 -13.58
CA ALA A 719 5.07 43.27 -12.59
C ALA A 719 4.16 42.13 -13.08
N VAL A 720 4.69 40.91 -13.12
CA VAL A 720 3.96 39.71 -13.54
C VAL A 720 3.62 38.88 -12.32
N MET A 721 2.36 38.47 -12.20
CA MET A 721 1.87 37.69 -11.08
C MET A 721 1.55 36.25 -11.49
N LEU A 722 1.99 35.27 -10.68
CA LEU A 722 1.67 33.86 -10.85
C LEU A 722 1.09 33.28 -9.55
N ARG A 723 -0.23 33.05 -9.53
CA ARG A 723 -0.97 32.47 -8.40
C ARG A 723 -1.13 30.96 -8.57
N ARG A 724 -0.19 30.19 -8.05
CA ARG A 724 -0.13 28.73 -8.21
C ARG A 724 0.60 28.10 -7.02
N SER A 725 0.78 26.78 -7.07
CA SER A 725 1.58 26.10 -6.06
C SER A 725 3.04 26.54 -6.13
N TRP A 726 3.59 26.97 -4.99
CA TRP A 726 5.02 27.30 -4.83
C TRP A 726 5.68 26.39 -3.78
N PRO A 727 7.01 26.18 -3.83
CA PRO A 727 7.71 25.34 -2.87
C PRO A 727 7.51 25.86 -1.44
N GLN A 728 7.25 24.97 -0.48
CA GLN A 728 7.01 25.29 0.94
C GLN A 728 5.77 26.14 1.26
N VAL A 729 5.01 26.56 0.24
CA VAL A 729 3.78 27.36 0.38
C VAL A 729 2.54 26.57 -0.04
N GLY A 730 2.66 25.70 -1.05
CA GLY A 730 1.49 25.00 -1.60
C GLY A 730 0.62 25.93 -2.47
N LYS A 731 -0.64 25.54 -2.70
CA LYS A 731 -1.51 26.09 -3.75
C LYS A 731 -1.93 27.57 -3.54
N ARG A 732 -1.73 28.12 -2.35
CA ARG A 732 -2.09 29.50 -1.97
C ARG A 732 -0.96 30.52 -2.17
N GLY A 733 0.11 30.13 -2.86
CA GLY A 733 1.22 31.04 -3.15
C GLY A 733 0.91 32.08 -4.22
N ILE A 734 1.23 33.34 -3.93
CA ILE A 734 1.15 34.48 -4.84
C ILE A 734 2.58 34.90 -5.18
N GLY A 735 3.09 34.42 -6.33
CA GLY A 735 4.38 34.85 -6.86
C GLY A 735 4.23 36.18 -7.60
N VAL A 736 5.13 37.13 -7.34
CA VAL A 736 5.21 38.41 -8.06
C VAL A 736 6.63 38.62 -8.55
N GLY A 737 6.78 38.72 -9.86
CA GLY A 737 8.04 39.07 -10.50
C GLY A 737 8.01 40.54 -10.92
N TYR A 738 9.10 41.26 -10.67
CA TYR A 738 9.20 42.68 -11.01
C TYR A 738 10.22 42.88 -12.14
N PRO A 739 10.06 43.92 -12.99
CA PRO A 739 11.04 44.32 -14.02
C PRO A 739 12.48 44.46 -13.52
N GLY A 740 12.65 44.89 -12.26
CA GLY A 740 13.94 44.97 -11.58
C GLY A 740 14.58 43.62 -11.22
N GLN A 741 13.96 42.50 -11.61
CA GLN A 741 14.39 41.12 -11.34
C GLN A 741 14.52 40.79 -9.84
N VAL A 742 13.80 41.52 -8.98
CA VAL A 742 13.61 41.13 -7.58
C VAL A 742 12.22 40.54 -7.52
N ASN A 743 12.09 39.29 -7.10
CA ASN A 743 10.84 38.55 -7.16
C ASN A 743 10.52 37.99 -5.79
N LEU A 744 9.23 37.84 -5.48
CA LEU A 744 8.75 37.34 -4.20
C LEU A 744 7.64 36.31 -4.36
N VAL A 745 7.44 35.51 -3.31
CA VAL A 745 6.20 34.73 -3.11
C VAL A 745 5.62 35.09 -1.75
N TYR A 746 4.36 35.52 -1.78
CA TYR A 746 3.54 35.67 -0.58
C TYR A 746 2.68 34.43 -0.37
N ASP A 747 2.71 33.88 0.84
CA ASP A 747 1.87 32.79 1.28
C ASP A 747 0.57 33.38 1.83
N ALA A 748 -0.51 33.23 1.06
CA ALA A 748 -1.82 33.76 1.43
C ALA A 748 -2.56 32.88 2.45
N GLU A 749 -2.08 31.67 2.74
CA GLU A 749 -2.65 30.80 3.79
C GLU A 749 -2.10 31.20 5.16
N GLN A 750 -0.79 31.43 5.25
CA GLN A 750 -0.12 31.85 6.49
C GLN A 750 0.09 33.37 6.60
N MET A 751 -0.43 34.15 5.64
CA MET A 751 -0.33 35.61 5.60
C MET A 751 1.10 36.16 5.77
N ARG A 752 2.08 35.54 5.10
CA ARG A 752 3.51 35.87 5.24
C ARG A 752 4.26 35.98 3.92
N LEU A 753 5.40 36.67 3.94
CA LEU A 753 6.40 36.56 2.88
C LEU A 753 7.12 35.22 3.00
N ALA A 754 7.03 34.36 1.98
CA ALA A 754 7.57 33.01 2.03
C ALA A 754 8.89 32.83 1.27
N MET A 755 9.05 33.55 0.15
CA MET A 755 10.25 33.46 -0.69
C MET A 755 10.65 34.81 -1.28
N LEU A 756 11.96 35.01 -1.47
CA LEU A 756 12.54 36.15 -2.18
C LEU A 756 13.74 35.70 -3.02
N TRP A 757 13.87 36.15 -4.27
CA TRP A 757 15.03 35.88 -5.11
C TRP A 757 15.33 37.00 -6.10
N ARG A 758 16.56 36.99 -6.62
CA ARG A 758 16.99 37.85 -7.73
C ARG A 758 17.23 37.04 -9.00
N GLY A 759 16.80 37.57 -10.14
CA GLY A 759 16.96 36.95 -11.46
C GLY A 759 15.65 36.87 -12.25
N PRO A 760 15.61 36.04 -13.32
CA PRO A 760 14.37 35.74 -14.03
C PRO A 760 13.27 35.27 -13.08
N PHE A 761 12.02 35.61 -13.39
CA PHE A 761 10.92 35.44 -12.46
C PHE A 761 10.65 33.96 -12.15
N ALA A 762 10.05 33.19 -13.04
CA ALA A 762 9.60 31.84 -12.68
C ALA A 762 9.65 30.84 -13.83
N ASP A 763 9.79 29.57 -13.48
CA ASP A 763 9.49 28.43 -14.34
C ASP A 763 8.11 27.87 -13.99
N PRO A 764 7.05 28.21 -14.75
CA PRO A 764 5.72 27.68 -14.52
C PRO A 764 5.49 26.33 -15.22
N SER A 765 6.51 25.70 -15.83
CA SER A 765 6.34 24.43 -16.53
C SER A 765 5.66 23.37 -15.65
N GLY A 766 6.06 23.31 -14.37
CA GLY A 766 5.50 22.42 -13.37
C GLY A 766 4.02 22.63 -13.10
N VAL A 767 3.44 23.83 -13.29
CA VAL A 767 2.02 24.13 -13.03
C VAL A 767 1.17 24.11 -14.30
N PHE A 768 1.77 24.47 -15.44
CA PHE A 768 1.06 24.54 -16.72
C PHE A 768 1.01 23.20 -17.46
N ARG A 769 2.05 22.36 -17.32
CA ARG A 769 2.08 21.03 -17.97
C ARG A 769 1.36 19.95 -17.14
N SER A 770 1.01 20.24 -15.89
CA SER A 770 0.55 19.25 -14.90
C SER A 770 -0.94 19.31 -14.55
N GLN A 771 -1.78 19.94 -15.39
CA GLN A 771 -3.19 20.18 -15.06
C GLN A 771 -3.39 20.86 -13.68
N GLY A 772 -2.47 21.76 -13.28
CA GLY A 772 -2.58 22.53 -12.02
C GLY A 772 -2.08 21.84 -10.74
N HIS A 773 -1.60 20.60 -10.79
CA HIS A 773 -1.11 19.87 -9.61
C HIS A 773 0.38 20.02 -9.26
N GLY A 774 1.23 20.53 -10.17
CA GLY A 774 2.65 20.69 -9.90
C GLY A 774 2.99 22.06 -9.33
N VAL A 775 4.29 22.37 -9.24
CA VAL A 775 4.83 23.49 -8.47
C VAL A 775 5.64 24.40 -9.39
N ALA A 776 5.39 25.71 -9.34
CA ALA A 776 6.18 26.72 -10.03
C ALA A 776 7.55 26.87 -9.34
N ARG A 777 8.63 27.05 -10.10
CA ARG A 777 9.98 27.13 -9.54
C ARG A 777 10.57 28.53 -9.74
N PRO A 778 11.28 29.10 -8.76
CA PRO A 778 12.03 30.33 -8.98
C PRO A 778 13.17 30.08 -9.97
N LEU A 779 13.36 30.96 -10.95
CA LEU A 779 14.49 30.91 -11.89
C LEU A 779 15.72 31.64 -11.32
N GLY A 780 16.08 31.27 -10.09
CA GLY A 780 17.19 31.86 -9.34
C GLY A 780 17.34 31.22 -7.96
N ARG A 781 18.40 31.58 -7.24
CA ARG A 781 18.60 31.10 -5.86
C ARG A 781 17.64 31.85 -4.94
N ALA A 782 16.65 31.12 -4.41
CA ALA A 782 15.66 31.67 -3.48
C ALA A 782 16.13 31.62 -2.02
N LEU A 783 15.82 32.70 -1.31
CA LEU A 783 15.79 32.76 0.15
C LEU A 783 14.41 32.35 0.62
N PHE A 784 14.35 31.44 1.58
CA PHE A 784 13.12 30.95 2.19
C PHE A 784 12.98 31.55 3.58
N PHE A 785 11.77 31.99 3.92
CA PHE A 785 11.44 32.49 5.24
C PHE A 785 10.71 31.40 6.04
N SER A 786 10.91 31.38 7.36
CA SER A 786 10.23 30.45 8.27
C SER A 786 8.72 30.65 8.28
N ASN A 787 7.99 29.62 8.68
CA ASN A 787 6.56 29.73 8.97
C ASN A 787 6.35 30.66 10.18
N GLY A 788 5.23 31.38 10.17
CA GLY A 788 4.76 32.09 11.35
C GLY A 788 4.14 31.13 12.38
N PRO A 789 3.72 31.62 13.56
CA PRO A 789 2.85 30.84 14.44
C PRO A 789 1.56 30.47 13.69
N ASP A 790 0.99 29.30 14.01
CA ASP A 790 -0.30 28.90 13.44
C ASP A 790 -1.36 29.98 13.75
N LEU A 791 -2.11 30.37 12.72
CA LEU A 791 -3.21 31.31 12.85
C LEU A 791 -4.45 30.49 13.16
N ASP A 792 -5.01 30.66 14.37
CA ASP A 792 -6.24 30.00 14.85
C ASP A 792 -7.44 30.21 13.90
#